data_AF-A0A660MJ88-F1
#
_entry.id   AF-A0A660MJ88-F1
#
_cell.length_a   1.000
_cell.length_b   1.000
_cell.length_c   1.000
_cell.angle_alpha   90.00
_cell.angle_beta   90.00
_cell.angle_gamma   90.00
#
_symmetry.space_group_name_H-M   'P 1'
#
loop_
_entity.id
_entity.type
_entity.pdbx_description
1 polymer ?
#
loop_
_entity_poly.entity_id
_entity_poly.type
_entity_poly.pdbx_seq_one_letter_code
_entity_poly.pdbx_strand_id
1 'polypeptide(L)'
;GVIGTAPADKDKTATPDKRDTGAALAAQAGSAPAGGSGTSTPGHIAVSGKLDNSGRIGAAGGIRLETGEQFRNDGHIQVAELHSELGTLDNHGHLQAQSAWLQGSQLNNYGALIADRFAKFQYSGSVNNQGQIFGRADYRIDTPRLINGQDAKILGAGRLEIADSQIDNRGELRASTLVISGDGKLVNSGNVTGENTLQLSQKSTDNQADGLLFGGQVIADGDSLHNHGRILAKQNLRFELNTAVNHGSIEAASAFLRGNRLNNYGTLTADRIETFHYRDYISNDGQILGRSGYRIESPRINNGRNGKITSTGRLELNSSQTGNQGELRAPQLAINGGTLANSGKIIGDNALHITTARTDNQSGGLLYGGNIHLDSPQLDNHGQILTGGRLRLNAPELNNHGILLGGVLAIDSKTLNNHGSILQLGLGKLNIKTARLRNDHGAKILDNLGKPDGATTSTLQMPVSGTSHEDGYINVSGKLSNYGKLLAMGAINLEVSDEYEKATTGTVNVSKITAPPPKIIPLPTPTYSSSSYGYSYGGTPWRSKYKNYDDDHGGKYSSMEPQGRTKRRFGLFRRMRSSKPVSYQSSASNYQQQLSEAEIHRKYTSMEPQERNKPQNTVASAVRLNRGDGVNKSFNDMRLPPYAGPFGWEESFGGGGSSHEMQQLASREIAAYQSGEKKIMTEEELKEELRLRSLPPSKFERTTNFIGNFWHETVEFVNPYTPFI
;
A
#
# COMPACT_ATOMS: atom_id res chain seq x y z
N GLY A 1 -41.27 28.29 45.71
CA GLY A 1 -42.18 28.44 46.86
C GLY A 1 -42.59 27.07 47.35
N VAL A 2 -42.69 26.85 48.66
CA VAL A 2 -43.07 25.57 49.27
C VAL A 2 -44.53 25.27 48.93
N ILE A 3 -44.81 24.15 48.25
CA ILE A 3 -46.17 23.61 48.14
C ILE A 3 -46.24 22.41 49.08
N GLY A 4 -47.02 22.58 50.15
CA GLY A 4 -47.31 21.57 51.14
C GLY A 4 -48.17 20.44 50.56
N THR A 5 -48.04 19.29 51.21
CA THR A 5 -48.84 18.08 51.00
C THR A 5 -50.34 18.37 51.09
N ALA A 6 -51.10 17.95 50.07
CA ALA A 6 -52.54 17.71 50.18
C ALA A 6 -52.82 16.23 49.86
N PRO A 7 -53.70 15.56 50.63
CA PRO A 7 -53.92 14.12 50.52
C PRO A 7 -54.72 13.75 49.26
N ALA A 8 -54.64 12.45 48.96
CA ALA A 8 -55.20 11.80 47.79
C ALA A 8 -56.69 12.13 47.55
N ASP A 9 -57.00 12.71 46.39
CA ASP A 9 -58.24 12.44 45.68
C ASP A 9 -58.16 12.85 44.19
N LYS A 10 -58.47 11.85 43.35
CA LYS A 10 -58.96 11.81 41.96
C LYS A 10 -58.59 12.92 40.96
N ASP A 11 -58.12 12.47 39.79
CA ASP A 11 -58.17 13.12 38.46
C ASP A 11 -58.37 14.64 38.48
N LYS A 12 -57.26 15.38 38.32
CA LYS A 12 -57.32 16.77 37.86
C LYS A 12 -56.85 16.85 36.42
N THR A 13 -57.78 16.55 35.50
CA THR A 13 -57.76 17.17 34.18
C THR A 13 -58.04 18.66 34.35
N ALA A 14 -57.02 19.51 34.17
CA ALA A 14 -57.25 20.94 34.02
C ALA A 14 -57.86 21.18 32.63
N THR A 15 -59.17 21.46 32.59
CA THR A 15 -59.82 21.99 31.37
C THR A 15 -59.29 23.39 31.05
N PRO A 16 -59.11 23.72 29.75
CA PRO A 16 -58.38 24.91 29.34
C PRO A 16 -59.25 26.15 29.46
N ASP A 17 -58.89 27.07 30.37
CA ASP A 17 -59.45 28.41 30.30
C ASP A 17 -58.72 29.21 29.20
N LYS A 18 -59.51 29.62 28.20
CA LYS A 18 -59.06 30.50 27.11
C LYS A 18 -58.89 31.90 27.67
N ARG A 19 -57.73 32.16 28.30
CA ARG A 19 -57.07 33.48 28.44
C ARG A 19 -55.94 33.38 29.48
N ASP A 20 -54.85 32.72 29.12
CA ASP A 20 -53.53 33.06 29.68
C ASP A 20 -52.42 32.52 28.77
N THR A 21 -52.08 33.31 27.76
CA THR A 21 -50.88 33.13 26.97
C THR A 21 -49.68 33.58 27.80
N GLY A 22 -48.96 32.62 28.38
CA GLY A 22 -47.61 32.84 28.92
C GLY A 22 -47.47 32.75 30.44
N ALA A 23 -47.78 31.61 31.04
CA ALA A 23 -47.30 31.29 32.39
C ALA A 23 -46.09 30.35 32.32
N ALA A 24 -44.89 30.90 32.47
CA ALA A 24 -43.68 30.11 32.74
C ALA A 24 -43.83 29.45 34.12
N LEU A 25 -44.04 28.14 34.18
CA LEU A 25 -43.91 27.38 35.43
C LEU A 25 -42.42 27.30 35.78
N ALA A 26 -41.90 28.37 36.40
CA ALA A 26 -40.61 28.34 37.08
C ALA A 26 -40.73 27.47 38.34
N ALA A 27 -40.56 26.16 38.17
CA ALA A 27 -40.54 25.23 39.30
C ALA A 27 -39.21 25.39 40.08
N GLN A 28 -39.07 26.45 40.87
CA GLN A 28 -38.15 26.45 42.01
C GLN A 28 -38.74 25.57 43.12
N ALA A 29 -38.56 24.26 42.97
CA ALA A 29 -38.78 23.31 44.05
C ALA A 29 -37.56 23.36 44.98
N GLY A 30 -37.74 23.97 46.15
CA GLY A 30 -36.74 23.99 47.21
C GLY A 30 -36.44 22.58 47.68
N SER A 31 -35.19 22.37 48.12
CA SER A 31 -34.74 21.17 48.82
C SER A 31 -35.68 20.84 49.99
N ALA A 32 -36.35 19.70 49.93
CA ALA A 32 -36.97 19.11 51.12
C ALA A 32 -35.89 18.32 51.89
N PRO A 33 -35.65 18.58 53.19
CA PRO A 33 -34.79 17.75 54.01
C PRO A 33 -35.40 16.35 54.14
N ALA A 34 -34.53 15.33 54.12
CA ALA A 34 -34.89 13.96 54.42
C ALA A 34 -35.43 13.85 55.85
N GLY A 35 -36.63 13.30 56.00
CA GLY A 35 -37.22 13.00 57.30
C GLY A 35 -38.73 12.82 57.21
N GLY A 36 -39.18 11.63 56.79
CA GLY A 36 -40.60 11.28 56.86
C GLY A 36 -40.98 10.13 55.93
N SER A 37 -41.22 8.96 56.50
CA SER A 37 -41.89 7.83 55.84
C SER A 37 -43.30 8.24 55.41
N GLY A 38 -43.60 8.23 54.11
CA GLY A 38 -44.93 8.59 53.62
C GLY A 38 -45.15 8.26 52.14
N THR A 39 -45.83 7.14 51.90
CA THR A 39 -46.58 6.71 50.70
C THR A 39 -45.93 6.85 49.31
N SER A 40 -45.59 5.69 48.76
CA SER A 40 -45.08 5.36 47.43
C SER A 40 -46.10 5.52 46.28
N THR A 41 -46.80 6.65 46.19
CA THR A 41 -47.73 6.88 45.07
C THR A 41 -46.98 7.56 43.93
N PRO A 42 -47.01 7.03 42.69
CA PRO A 42 -46.41 7.69 41.54
C PRO A 42 -46.99 9.09 41.35
N GLY A 43 -46.12 10.10 41.20
CA GLY A 43 -46.53 11.46 40.88
C GLY A 43 -46.59 11.69 39.37
N HIS A 44 -47.46 12.60 38.90
CA HIS A 44 -47.52 13.02 37.50
C HIS A 44 -47.38 14.54 37.42
N ILE A 45 -46.46 15.02 36.57
CA ILE A 45 -46.26 16.43 36.27
C ILE A 45 -46.45 16.57 34.76
N ALA A 46 -47.46 17.32 34.33
CA ALA A 46 -47.70 17.62 32.92
C ALA A 46 -47.58 19.13 32.67
N VAL A 47 -46.71 19.51 31.73
CA VAL A 47 -46.47 20.90 31.30
C VAL A 47 -46.67 20.96 29.80
N SER A 48 -47.73 21.62 29.34
CA SER A 48 -48.06 21.70 27.91
C SER A 48 -47.28 22.77 27.13
N GLY A 49 -46.70 23.75 27.83
CA GLY A 49 -45.91 24.84 27.23
C GLY A 49 -44.42 24.67 27.46
N LYS A 50 -43.77 25.72 27.97
CA LYS A 50 -42.34 25.73 28.29
C LYS A 50 -42.06 25.22 29.71
N LEU A 51 -41.15 24.26 29.84
CA LEU A 51 -40.54 23.86 31.10
C LEU A 51 -39.10 24.37 31.16
N ASP A 52 -38.80 25.26 32.11
CA ASP A 52 -37.44 25.69 32.44
C ASP A 52 -37.08 25.14 33.83
N ASN A 53 -36.28 24.06 33.89
CA ASN A 53 -35.78 23.53 35.15
C ASN A 53 -34.34 23.99 35.41
N SER A 54 -34.14 24.77 36.47
CA SER A 54 -32.81 25.11 37.02
C SER A 54 -32.54 24.47 38.38
N GLY A 55 -33.50 23.71 38.92
CA GLY A 55 -33.45 23.09 40.25
C GLY A 55 -33.43 21.57 40.20
N ARG A 56 -33.99 20.92 41.22
CA ARG A 56 -34.11 19.46 41.28
C ARG A 56 -35.57 19.03 41.12
N ILE A 57 -35.83 18.14 40.16
CA ILE A 57 -37.12 17.46 40.00
C ILE A 57 -36.90 15.97 40.25
N GLY A 58 -37.61 15.40 41.22
CA GLY A 58 -37.59 13.96 41.49
C GLY A 58 -38.36 13.60 42.76
N ALA A 59 -38.80 12.34 42.87
CA ALA A 59 -39.43 11.79 44.07
C ALA A 59 -39.10 10.30 44.24
N ALA A 60 -39.15 9.82 45.49
CA ALA A 60 -38.83 8.44 45.85
C ALA A 60 -39.82 7.40 45.25
N GLY A 61 -41.08 7.78 45.00
CA GLY A 61 -42.13 6.91 44.43
C GLY A 61 -42.18 6.89 42.89
N GLY A 62 -41.23 7.54 42.22
CA GLY A 62 -41.28 7.75 40.77
C GLY A 62 -42.20 8.90 40.37
N ILE A 63 -41.77 9.67 39.38
CA ILE A 63 -42.58 10.72 38.74
C ILE A 63 -42.68 10.38 37.26
N ARG A 64 -43.85 10.61 36.65
CA ARG A 64 -44.02 10.77 35.20
C ARG A 64 -44.00 12.25 34.86
N LEU A 65 -43.02 12.68 34.07
CA LEU A 65 -42.90 14.06 33.59
C LEU A 65 -43.31 14.13 32.12
N GLU A 66 -44.36 14.88 31.82
CA GLU A 66 -44.82 15.21 30.47
C GLU A 66 -44.48 16.66 30.14
N THR A 67 -43.75 16.87 29.04
CA THR A 67 -43.32 18.21 28.60
C THR A 67 -43.79 18.48 27.17
N GLY A 68 -44.26 19.70 26.90
CA GLY A 68 -44.63 20.21 25.57
C GLY A 68 -43.55 21.07 24.90
N GLU A 69 -43.98 22.15 24.24
CA GLU A 69 -43.29 22.91 23.18
C GLU A 69 -41.78 23.20 23.36
N GLN A 70 -41.32 23.44 24.58
CA GLN A 70 -39.91 23.69 24.88
C GLN A 70 -39.55 23.10 26.24
N PHE A 71 -38.53 22.26 26.28
CA PHE A 71 -38.03 21.68 27.52
C PHE A 71 -36.56 22.02 27.71
N ARG A 72 -36.29 22.96 28.62
CA ARG A 72 -34.95 23.33 29.04
C ARG A 72 -34.65 22.76 30.42
N ASN A 73 -33.54 22.06 30.53
CA ASN A 73 -33.03 21.55 31.80
C ASN A 73 -31.59 22.00 32.04
N ASP A 74 -31.40 22.94 32.95
CA ASP A 74 -30.09 23.32 33.52
C ASP A 74 -29.83 22.62 34.87
N GLY A 75 -30.87 22.02 35.47
CA GLY A 75 -30.82 21.38 36.78
C GLY A 75 -30.71 19.85 36.77
N HIS A 76 -31.18 19.19 37.83
CA HIS A 76 -31.15 17.74 37.99
C HIS A 76 -32.57 17.13 38.00
N ILE A 77 -32.87 16.29 37.01
CA ILE A 77 -34.14 15.57 36.87
C ILE A 77 -33.89 14.08 37.07
N GLN A 78 -34.60 13.46 38.02
CA GLN A 78 -34.60 12.01 38.23
C GLN A 78 -36.03 11.51 38.38
N VAL A 79 -36.50 10.79 37.36
CA VAL A 79 -37.90 10.39 37.21
C VAL A 79 -38.02 8.90 36.86
N ALA A 80 -39.20 8.32 37.07
CA ALA A 80 -39.45 6.95 36.63
C ALA A 80 -39.76 6.96 35.13
N GLU A 81 -40.66 7.86 34.71
CA GLU A 81 -41.02 8.05 33.32
C GLU A 81 -40.75 9.49 32.90
N LEU A 82 -40.01 9.66 31.81
CA LEU A 82 -39.92 10.92 31.10
C LEU A 82 -40.65 10.76 29.77
N HIS A 83 -41.60 11.63 29.51
CA HIS A 83 -42.33 11.71 28.27
C HIS A 83 -42.21 13.13 27.73
N SER A 84 -41.53 13.29 26.61
CA SER A 84 -41.37 14.57 25.94
C SER A 84 -41.94 14.42 24.54
N GLU A 85 -43.05 15.10 24.28
CA GLU A 85 -43.73 15.10 22.99
C GLU A 85 -43.93 16.55 22.54
N LEU A 86 -43.37 16.86 21.36
CA LEU A 86 -43.49 18.14 20.63
C LEU A 86 -42.60 19.27 21.16
N GLY A 87 -41.57 19.64 20.38
CA GLY A 87 -40.72 20.79 20.68
C GLY A 87 -39.21 20.54 20.55
N THR A 88 -38.46 21.43 21.19
CA THR A 88 -37.00 21.33 21.38
C THR A 88 -36.68 20.91 22.83
N LEU A 89 -35.79 19.93 23.00
CA LEU A 89 -35.23 19.54 24.30
C LEU A 89 -33.79 20.09 24.42
N ASP A 90 -33.57 21.04 25.32
CA ASP A 90 -32.27 21.67 25.63
C ASP A 90 -31.80 21.21 27.01
N ASN A 91 -30.96 20.18 27.06
CA ASN A 91 -30.42 19.64 28.30
C ASN A 91 -28.99 20.12 28.55
N HIS A 92 -28.79 21.04 29.49
CA HIS A 92 -27.48 21.45 30.01
C HIS A 92 -27.15 20.77 31.35
N GLY A 93 -28.14 20.23 32.06
CA GLY A 93 -27.99 19.60 33.36
C GLY A 93 -27.94 18.06 33.32
N HIS A 94 -28.46 17.43 34.38
CA HIS A 94 -28.54 15.97 34.48
C HIS A 94 -29.99 15.51 34.35
N LEU A 95 -30.26 14.64 33.39
CA LEU A 95 -31.56 14.03 33.17
C LEU A 95 -31.42 12.52 33.28
N GLN A 96 -32.12 11.93 34.25
CA GLN A 96 -32.14 10.48 34.46
C GLN A 96 -33.58 9.97 34.53
N ALA A 97 -33.89 8.98 33.69
CA ALA A 97 -35.20 8.31 33.67
C ALA A 97 -35.05 6.79 33.74
N GLN A 98 -36.03 6.08 34.31
CA GLN A 98 -36.09 4.62 34.11
C GLN A 98 -36.60 4.29 32.71
N SER A 99 -37.64 4.99 32.26
CA SER A 99 -38.17 4.88 30.89
C SER A 99 -38.30 6.28 30.28
N ALA A 100 -37.65 6.51 29.15
CA ALA A 100 -37.71 7.77 28.42
C ALA A 100 -38.41 7.58 27.06
N TRP A 101 -39.45 8.36 26.82
CA TRP A 101 -40.11 8.51 25.53
C TRP A 101 -39.83 9.93 25.03
N LEU A 102 -38.92 10.04 24.06
CA LEU A 102 -38.45 11.31 23.53
C LEU A 102 -38.86 11.44 22.07
N GLN A 103 -39.74 12.40 21.80
CA GLN A 103 -40.18 12.73 20.45
C GLN A 103 -40.31 14.25 20.26
N GLY A 104 -39.61 14.80 19.25
CA GLY A 104 -39.65 16.25 19.00
C GLY A 104 -39.07 16.66 17.66
N SER A 105 -38.77 17.95 17.52
CA SER A 105 -38.08 18.51 16.35
C SER A 105 -36.57 18.50 16.53
N GLN A 106 -36.07 18.91 17.69
CA GLN A 106 -34.63 19.00 17.96
C GLN A 106 -34.27 18.60 19.40
N LEU A 107 -33.13 17.93 19.54
CA LEU A 107 -32.48 17.65 20.82
C LEU A 107 -31.12 18.34 20.84
N ASN A 108 -30.88 19.22 21.81
CA ASN A 108 -29.56 19.73 22.14
C ASN A 108 -29.17 19.22 23.54
N ASN A 109 -28.19 18.33 23.60
CA ASN A 109 -27.70 17.77 24.85
C ASN A 109 -26.27 18.22 25.13
N TYR A 110 -26.11 19.15 26.07
CA TYR A 110 -24.82 19.62 26.58
C TYR A 110 -24.45 18.97 27.92
N GLY A 111 -25.43 18.41 28.64
CA GLY A 111 -25.25 17.72 29.92
C GLY A 111 -25.33 16.20 29.80
N ALA A 112 -25.93 15.55 30.80
CA ALA A 112 -26.13 14.10 30.82
C ALA A 112 -27.60 13.76 30.56
N LEU A 113 -27.87 12.90 29.58
CA LEU A 113 -29.16 12.31 29.28
C LEU A 113 -29.06 10.79 29.42
N ILE A 114 -29.59 10.28 30.53
CA ILE A 114 -29.43 8.88 30.94
C ILE A 114 -30.81 8.24 31.04
N ALA A 115 -30.98 7.09 30.41
CA ALA A 115 -32.18 6.28 30.60
C ALA A 115 -31.84 4.80 30.80
N ASP A 116 -32.56 4.13 31.71
CA ASP A 116 -32.49 2.67 31.75
C ASP A 116 -33.04 2.08 30.45
N ARG A 117 -34.12 2.68 29.92
CA ARG A 117 -34.70 2.34 28.62
C ARG A 117 -35.15 3.60 27.90
N PHE A 118 -34.68 3.81 26.67
CA PHE A 118 -35.34 4.74 25.75
C PHE A 118 -36.44 3.98 25.01
N ALA A 119 -37.69 4.13 25.45
CA ALA A 119 -38.85 3.54 24.80
C ALA A 119 -39.11 4.16 23.42
N LYS A 120 -38.74 5.42 23.24
CA LYS A 120 -38.72 6.12 21.95
C LYS A 120 -37.63 7.19 21.96
N PHE A 121 -36.93 7.35 20.85
CA PHE A 121 -35.94 8.41 20.66
C PHE A 121 -35.98 8.86 19.20
N GLN A 122 -36.96 9.72 18.88
CA GLN A 122 -37.22 10.15 17.51
C GLN A 122 -37.27 11.67 17.40
N TYR A 123 -36.37 12.25 16.62
CA TYR A 123 -36.35 13.69 16.36
C TYR A 123 -36.42 13.96 14.86
N SER A 124 -37.38 14.77 14.42
CA SER A 124 -37.62 15.02 12.99
C SER A 124 -36.62 15.99 12.35
N GLY A 125 -35.85 16.74 13.14
CA GLY A 125 -34.87 17.73 12.69
C GLY A 125 -33.43 17.32 12.97
N SER A 126 -33.01 17.32 14.24
CA SER A 126 -31.64 16.91 14.58
C SER A 126 -31.46 16.48 16.03
N VAL A 127 -30.42 15.67 16.25
CA VAL A 127 -29.83 15.39 17.56
C VAL A 127 -28.43 15.98 17.60
N ASN A 128 -28.22 16.99 18.44
CA ASN A 128 -26.93 17.62 18.67
C ASN A 128 -26.45 17.28 20.08
N ASN A 129 -25.47 16.39 20.18
CA ASN A 129 -24.87 15.98 21.43
C ASN A 129 -23.50 16.64 21.61
N GLN A 130 -23.35 17.43 22.67
CA GLN A 130 -22.09 17.99 23.18
C GLN A 130 -21.75 17.43 24.58
N GLY A 131 -22.66 16.66 25.19
CA GLY A 131 -22.47 16.01 26.49
C GLY A 131 -22.51 14.49 26.37
N GLN A 132 -23.26 13.83 27.26
CA GLN A 132 -23.40 12.39 27.30
C GLN A 132 -24.85 11.96 27.11
N ILE A 133 -25.07 10.98 26.23
CA ILE A 133 -26.30 10.21 26.09
C ILE A 133 -25.98 8.76 26.44
N PHE A 134 -26.68 8.17 27.41
CA PHE A 134 -26.45 6.77 27.81
C PHE A 134 -27.76 5.99 27.97
N GLY A 135 -27.85 4.86 27.29
CA GLY A 135 -28.94 3.89 27.41
C GLY A 135 -28.47 2.56 27.99
N ARG A 136 -29.12 2.06 29.05
CA ARG A 136 -28.79 0.77 29.67
C ARG A 136 -29.36 -0.42 28.89
N ALA A 137 -30.59 -0.31 28.41
CA ALA A 137 -31.21 -1.27 27.49
C ALA A 137 -30.88 -0.92 26.03
N ASP A 138 -31.27 -1.80 25.12
CA ASP A 138 -31.21 -1.54 23.69
C ASP A 138 -32.04 -0.31 23.33
N TYR A 139 -31.51 0.53 22.44
CA TYR A 139 -32.25 1.69 21.94
C TYR A 139 -31.84 2.10 20.54
N ARG A 140 -32.76 2.80 19.88
CA ARG A 140 -32.62 3.32 18.52
C ARG A 140 -32.81 4.82 18.52
N ILE A 141 -31.89 5.54 17.86
CA ILE A 141 -32.00 6.98 17.60
C ILE A 141 -32.45 7.17 16.15
N ASP A 142 -33.66 7.70 15.99
CA ASP A 142 -34.24 8.06 14.70
C ASP A 142 -34.14 9.57 14.49
N THR A 143 -33.26 10.00 13.59
CA THR A 143 -33.09 11.41 13.26
C THR A 143 -32.51 11.56 11.85
N PRO A 144 -32.91 12.57 11.06
CA PRO A 144 -32.26 12.81 9.76
C PRO A 144 -30.84 13.38 9.90
N ARG A 145 -30.50 13.92 11.07
CA ARG A 145 -29.16 14.47 11.35
C ARG A 145 -28.74 14.21 12.79
N LEU A 146 -27.53 13.68 12.96
CA LEU A 146 -26.90 13.47 14.26
C LEU A 146 -25.53 14.13 14.26
N ILE A 147 -25.29 15.03 15.22
CA ILE A 147 -23.99 15.64 15.47
C ILE A 147 -23.56 15.17 16.85
N ASN A 148 -22.47 14.42 16.91
CA ASN A 148 -21.79 14.10 18.17
C ASN A 148 -20.50 14.90 18.23
N GLY A 149 -20.52 15.94 19.05
CA GLY A 149 -19.45 16.93 19.19
C GLY A 149 -18.14 16.35 19.72
N GLN A 150 -17.13 17.21 19.80
CA GLN A 150 -15.84 16.87 20.38
C GLN A 150 -16.05 16.45 21.85
N ASP A 151 -15.43 15.35 22.27
CA ASP A 151 -15.52 14.76 23.62
C ASP A 151 -16.92 14.26 24.05
N ALA A 152 -17.93 14.46 23.21
CA ALA A 152 -19.29 14.04 23.46
C ALA A 152 -19.44 12.52 23.29
N LYS A 153 -20.34 11.92 24.06
CA LYS A 153 -20.51 10.46 24.13
C LYS A 153 -21.95 10.05 23.89
N ILE A 154 -22.15 9.09 22.99
CA ILE A 154 -23.40 8.35 22.86
C ILE A 154 -23.10 6.87 23.09
N LEU A 155 -23.64 6.34 24.18
CA LEU A 155 -23.22 5.07 24.76
C LEU A 155 -24.42 4.15 24.98
N GLY A 156 -24.36 2.90 24.49
CA GLY A 156 -25.31 1.85 24.80
C GLY A 156 -24.66 0.67 25.50
N ALA A 157 -25.25 0.17 26.59
CA ALA A 157 -24.72 -1.05 27.23
C ALA A 157 -25.02 -2.32 26.41
N GLY A 158 -26.10 -2.33 25.63
CA GLY A 158 -26.50 -3.41 24.71
C GLY A 158 -26.35 -3.03 23.24
N ARG A 159 -27.46 -3.07 22.50
CA ARG A 159 -27.57 -2.62 21.11
C ARG A 159 -27.90 -1.12 21.04
N LEU A 160 -27.09 -0.38 20.29
CA LEU A 160 -27.41 0.98 19.84
C LEU A 160 -27.61 0.98 18.33
N GLU A 161 -28.76 1.46 17.89
CA GLU A 161 -29.05 1.64 16.47
C GLU A 161 -29.21 3.13 16.15
N ILE A 162 -28.55 3.60 15.10
CA ILE A 162 -28.69 4.96 14.57
C ILE A 162 -29.12 4.82 13.12
N ALA A 163 -30.26 5.41 12.78
CA ALA A 163 -30.90 5.15 11.51
C ALA A 163 -31.27 6.40 10.73
N ASP A 164 -31.12 6.29 9.41
CA ASP A 164 -31.52 7.29 8.41
C ASP A 164 -30.92 8.68 8.65
N SER A 165 -29.73 8.71 9.25
CA SER A 165 -29.06 9.94 9.68
C SER A 165 -27.89 10.33 8.79
N GLN A 166 -27.76 11.63 8.48
CA GLN A 166 -26.46 12.25 8.24
C GLN A 166 -25.73 12.39 9.58
N ILE A 167 -24.61 11.69 9.76
CA ILE A 167 -23.90 11.60 11.03
C ILE A 167 -22.56 12.31 10.92
N ASP A 168 -22.31 13.24 11.82
CA ASP A 168 -21.01 13.84 12.07
C ASP A 168 -20.55 13.44 13.47
N ASN A 169 -19.61 12.51 13.56
CA ASN A 169 -19.05 12.04 14.83
C ASN A 169 -17.62 12.54 15.02
N ARG A 170 -17.44 13.45 15.97
CA ARG A 170 -16.14 13.93 16.46
C ARG A 170 -15.82 13.44 17.88
N GLY A 171 -16.78 12.79 18.54
CA GLY A 171 -16.68 12.22 19.88
C GLY A 171 -16.69 10.69 19.86
N GLU A 172 -17.40 10.09 20.80
CA GLU A 172 -17.52 8.63 20.95
C GLU A 172 -18.95 8.15 20.69
N LEU A 173 -19.12 7.22 19.74
CA LEU A 173 -20.28 6.35 19.62
C LEU A 173 -19.85 4.94 20.05
N ARG A 174 -20.45 4.39 21.11
CA ARG A 174 -20.05 3.07 21.62
C ARG A 174 -21.23 2.22 22.05
N ALA A 175 -21.25 0.95 21.65
CA ALA A 175 -22.16 -0.04 22.20
C ALA A 175 -21.58 -1.46 22.12
N SER A 176 -22.21 -2.43 22.78
CA SER A 176 -21.87 -3.85 22.57
C SER A 176 -22.11 -4.24 21.11
N THR A 177 -23.29 -3.88 20.58
CA THR A 177 -23.62 -3.94 19.16
C THR A 177 -24.01 -2.55 18.68
N LEU A 178 -23.23 -1.98 17.78
CA LEU A 178 -23.51 -0.67 17.19
C LEU A 178 -23.91 -0.87 15.72
N VAL A 179 -25.13 -0.45 15.38
CA VAL A 179 -25.64 -0.49 14.00
C VAL A 179 -25.92 0.91 13.53
N ILE A 180 -25.31 1.28 12.40
CA ILE A 180 -25.54 2.56 11.75
C ILE A 180 -26.03 2.26 10.33
N SER A 181 -27.30 2.57 10.04
CA SER A 181 -27.97 2.11 8.82
C SER A 181 -28.85 3.18 8.18
N GLY A 182 -29.09 3.08 6.88
CA GLY A 182 -29.94 4.00 6.11
C GLY A 182 -29.20 4.69 4.96
N ASP A 183 -29.91 5.54 4.23
CA ASP A 183 -29.40 6.17 3.00
C ASP A 183 -28.44 7.37 3.23
N GLY A 184 -28.02 7.58 4.48
CA GLY A 184 -27.24 8.73 4.91
C GLY A 184 -25.72 8.62 4.63
N LYS A 185 -24.99 9.58 5.22
CA LYS A 185 -23.52 9.57 5.26
C LYS A 185 -23.06 9.57 6.73
N LEU A 186 -22.14 8.68 7.06
CA LEU A 186 -21.34 8.75 8.28
C LEU A 186 -20.02 9.47 7.98
N VAL A 187 -19.78 10.61 8.62
CA VAL A 187 -18.47 11.26 8.70
C VAL A 187 -17.95 11.03 10.12
N ASN A 188 -16.81 10.36 10.24
CA ASN A 188 -16.21 10.03 11.52
C ASN A 188 -14.79 10.61 11.62
N SER A 189 -14.56 11.48 12.59
CA SER A 189 -13.22 11.89 13.06
C SER A 189 -12.98 11.57 14.54
N GLY A 190 -13.95 10.95 15.20
CA GLY A 190 -13.81 10.41 16.55
C GLY A 190 -13.80 8.88 16.57
N ASN A 191 -14.41 8.29 17.59
CA ASN A 191 -14.48 6.84 17.81
C ASN A 191 -15.88 6.30 17.52
N VAL A 192 -15.97 5.26 16.70
CA VAL A 192 -17.18 4.45 16.47
C VAL A 192 -16.85 3.02 16.82
N THR A 193 -17.42 2.54 17.94
CA THR A 193 -17.09 1.24 18.53
C THR A 193 -18.32 0.37 18.72
N GLY A 194 -18.33 -0.79 18.06
CA GLY A 194 -19.20 -1.90 18.38
C GLY A 194 -18.39 -3.01 19.04
N GLU A 195 -18.34 -3.07 20.38
CA GLU A 195 -17.40 -3.92 21.14
C GLU A 195 -17.42 -5.37 20.66
N ASN A 196 -18.62 -5.93 20.41
CA ASN A 196 -18.81 -7.20 19.75
C ASN A 196 -19.05 -7.05 18.24
N THR A 197 -19.93 -6.14 17.83
CA THR A 197 -20.26 -5.93 16.41
C THR A 197 -20.48 -4.46 16.09
N LEU A 198 -19.76 -3.98 15.09
CA LEU A 198 -20.00 -2.71 14.40
C LEU A 198 -20.55 -3.02 13.00
N GLN A 199 -21.79 -2.61 12.73
CA GLN A 199 -22.40 -2.72 11.40
C GLN A 199 -22.65 -1.33 10.80
N LEU A 200 -22.15 -1.14 9.59
CA LEU A 200 -22.20 0.11 8.83
C LEU A 200 -22.89 -0.13 7.49
N SER A 201 -24.20 0.09 7.49
CA SER A 201 -25.09 -0.05 6.32
C SER A 201 -25.52 1.33 5.78
N GLN A 202 -24.67 2.34 5.98
CA GLN A 202 -24.87 3.68 5.44
C GLN A 202 -24.51 3.71 3.96
N LYS A 203 -25.21 4.53 3.16
CA LYS A 203 -24.85 4.74 1.76
C LYS A 203 -23.39 5.16 1.59
N SER A 204 -22.88 6.04 2.46
CA SER A 204 -21.48 6.42 2.45
C SER A 204 -20.90 6.48 3.86
N THR A 205 -19.72 5.88 4.04
CA THR A 205 -18.92 6.00 5.25
C THR A 205 -17.60 6.69 4.91
N ASP A 206 -17.26 7.72 5.67
CA ASP A 206 -16.06 8.53 5.54
C ASP A 206 -15.37 8.58 6.90
N ASN A 207 -14.39 7.68 7.09
CA ASN A 207 -13.57 7.62 8.28
C ASN A 207 -12.34 8.51 8.08
N GLN A 208 -12.37 9.71 8.64
CA GLN A 208 -11.33 10.73 8.50
C GLN A 208 -10.03 10.31 9.21
N ALA A 209 -8.96 11.11 9.06
CA ALA A 209 -7.62 10.75 9.52
C ALA A 209 -7.52 10.39 11.02
N ASP A 210 -8.24 11.11 11.87
CA ASP A 210 -8.28 10.86 13.32
C ASP A 210 -9.34 9.81 13.71
N GLY A 211 -10.15 9.37 12.75
CA GLY A 211 -11.28 8.49 12.97
C GLY A 211 -10.89 7.03 13.22
N LEU A 212 -11.56 6.41 14.19
CA LEU A 212 -11.49 4.99 14.48
C LEU A 212 -12.85 4.31 14.25
N LEU A 213 -12.86 3.28 13.42
CA LEU A 213 -13.92 2.28 13.35
C LEU A 213 -13.41 0.99 13.98
N PHE A 214 -14.06 0.54 15.05
CA PHE A 214 -13.57 -0.60 15.81
C PHE A 214 -14.70 -1.56 16.21
N GLY A 215 -14.40 -2.86 16.16
CA GLY A 215 -15.26 -3.87 16.76
C GLY A 215 -14.65 -5.26 16.82
N GLY A 216 -15.32 -6.17 17.53
CA GLY A 216 -15.08 -7.61 17.41
C GLY A 216 -15.25 -8.03 15.95
N GLN A 217 -16.44 -7.78 15.43
CA GLN A 217 -16.77 -7.84 14.02
C GLN A 217 -17.02 -6.45 13.46
N VAL A 218 -16.49 -6.16 12.27
CA VAL A 218 -16.79 -4.94 11.53
C VAL A 218 -17.41 -5.35 10.20
N ILE A 219 -18.66 -4.97 10.00
CA ILE A 219 -19.45 -5.26 8.79
C ILE A 219 -19.74 -3.93 8.11
N ALA A 220 -19.35 -3.79 6.84
CA ALA A 220 -19.69 -2.65 6.00
C ALA A 220 -20.30 -3.15 4.69
N ASP A 221 -21.59 -2.88 4.50
CA ASP A 221 -22.42 -3.37 3.39
C ASP A 221 -23.18 -2.25 2.67
N GLY A 222 -22.76 -1.00 2.87
CA GLY A 222 -23.23 0.18 2.14
C GLY A 222 -22.65 0.34 0.72
N ASP A 223 -22.89 1.48 0.06
CA ASP A 223 -22.35 1.71 -1.29
C ASP A 223 -20.84 2.01 -1.26
N SER A 224 -20.41 2.95 -0.40
CA SER A 224 -19.04 3.46 -0.42
C SER A 224 -18.43 3.58 0.97
N LEU A 225 -17.15 3.23 1.07
CA LEU A 225 -16.33 3.45 2.26
C LEU A 225 -15.01 4.14 1.85
N HIS A 226 -14.74 5.28 2.47
CA HIS A 226 -13.45 5.96 2.42
C HIS A 226 -12.81 5.88 3.80
N ASN A 227 -11.61 5.33 3.88
CA ASN A 227 -10.84 5.23 5.12
C ASN A 227 -9.54 6.03 5.02
N HIS A 228 -9.43 7.11 5.77
CA HIS A 228 -8.19 7.85 6.02
C HIS A 228 -7.61 7.55 7.41
N GLY A 229 -8.46 7.11 8.36
CA GLY A 229 -8.07 6.75 9.72
C GLY A 229 -7.82 5.25 9.89
N ARG A 230 -8.37 4.68 10.97
CA ARG A 230 -8.15 3.27 11.35
C ARG A 230 -9.45 2.48 11.33
N ILE A 231 -9.41 1.28 10.73
CA ILE A 231 -10.44 0.26 10.84
C ILE A 231 -9.82 -0.98 11.47
N LEU A 232 -10.36 -1.39 12.62
CA LEU A 232 -9.82 -2.48 13.41
C LEU A 232 -10.92 -3.50 13.70
N ALA A 233 -10.80 -4.69 13.12
CA ALA A 233 -11.67 -5.82 13.41
C ALA A 233 -10.91 -6.88 14.21
N LYS A 234 -11.19 -7.00 15.51
CA LYS A 234 -10.48 -7.98 16.38
C LYS A 234 -10.68 -9.42 15.91
N GLN A 235 -11.80 -9.72 15.26
CA GLN A 235 -12.14 -11.05 14.76
C GLN A 235 -12.38 -11.02 13.25
N ASN A 236 -13.53 -10.48 12.81
CA ASN A 236 -13.96 -10.59 11.42
C ASN A 236 -14.22 -9.22 10.80
N LEU A 237 -13.60 -8.96 9.65
CA LEU A 237 -13.92 -7.85 8.78
C LEU A 237 -14.73 -8.37 7.59
N ARG A 238 -15.92 -7.82 7.37
CA ARG A 238 -16.76 -8.11 6.19
C ARG A 238 -17.02 -6.82 5.44
N PHE A 239 -16.43 -6.70 4.26
CA PHE A 239 -16.76 -5.65 3.29
C PHE A 239 -17.57 -6.24 2.14
N GLU A 240 -18.77 -5.70 1.95
CA GLU A 240 -19.63 -5.96 0.81
C GLU A 240 -20.08 -4.63 0.22
N LEU A 241 -19.11 -3.94 -0.41
CA LEU A 241 -19.26 -2.55 -0.81
C LEU A 241 -19.24 -2.43 -2.34
N ASN A 242 -19.93 -1.43 -2.90
CA ASN A 242 -19.73 -1.09 -4.31
C ASN A 242 -18.30 -0.55 -4.53
N THR A 243 -17.85 0.38 -3.69
CA THR A 243 -16.49 0.95 -3.76
C THR A 243 -15.86 1.08 -2.36
N ALA A 244 -14.64 0.57 -2.22
CA ALA A 244 -13.80 0.79 -1.04
C ALA A 244 -12.54 1.56 -1.42
N VAL A 245 -12.25 2.64 -0.69
CA VAL A 245 -11.04 3.44 -0.82
C VAL A 245 -10.33 3.48 0.52
N ASN A 246 -9.08 3.06 0.56
CA ASN A 246 -8.28 3.03 1.77
C ASN A 246 -7.00 3.85 1.62
N HIS A 247 -6.89 4.95 2.35
CA HIS A 247 -5.68 5.73 2.58
C HIS A 247 -5.07 5.51 3.97
N GLY A 248 -5.86 4.96 4.91
CA GLY A 248 -5.44 4.71 6.30
C GLY A 248 -5.02 3.26 6.55
N SER A 249 -5.25 2.78 7.78
CA SER A 249 -4.98 1.38 8.16
C SER A 249 -6.25 0.56 8.33
N ILE A 250 -6.25 -0.64 7.76
CA ILE A 250 -7.24 -1.68 7.96
C ILE A 250 -6.52 -2.91 8.52
N GLU A 251 -6.96 -3.38 9.69
CA GLU A 251 -6.39 -4.55 10.38
C GLU A 251 -7.51 -5.49 10.82
N ALA A 252 -7.37 -6.77 10.48
CA ALA A 252 -8.36 -7.80 10.82
C ALA A 252 -7.71 -9.15 11.15
N ALA A 253 -8.27 -9.93 12.07
CA ALA A 253 -7.84 -11.33 12.20
C ALA A 253 -8.30 -12.16 10.98
N SER A 254 -9.54 -11.97 10.53
CA SER A 254 -10.11 -12.65 9.36
C SER A 254 -10.85 -11.64 8.48
N ALA A 255 -10.63 -11.66 7.17
CA ALA A 255 -11.23 -10.72 6.22
C ALA A 255 -12.04 -11.42 5.11
N PHE A 256 -13.24 -10.91 4.87
CA PHE A 256 -14.09 -11.19 3.73
C PHE A 256 -14.29 -9.90 2.95
N LEU A 257 -13.67 -9.81 1.77
CA LEU A 257 -13.63 -8.60 0.96
C LEU A 257 -14.30 -8.87 -0.39
N ARG A 258 -15.49 -8.30 -0.59
CA ARG A 258 -16.24 -8.40 -1.82
C ARG A 258 -16.76 -7.04 -2.27
N GLY A 259 -16.70 -6.77 -3.57
CA GLY A 259 -17.25 -5.53 -4.09
C GLY A 259 -17.12 -5.39 -5.60
N ASN A 260 -17.26 -4.16 -6.09
CA ASN A 260 -16.96 -3.85 -7.49
C ASN A 260 -15.54 -3.26 -7.62
N ARG A 261 -15.18 -2.29 -6.77
CA ARG A 261 -13.89 -1.57 -6.86
C ARG A 261 -13.17 -1.47 -5.52
N LEU A 262 -11.86 -1.72 -5.53
CA LEU A 262 -10.95 -1.42 -4.42
C LEU A 262 -9.83 -0.50 -4.89
N ASN A 263 -9.64 0.61 -4.18
CA ASN A 263 -8.45 1.46 -4.28
C ASN A 263 -7.73 1.46 -2.92
N ASN A 264 -6.54 0.86 -2.87
CA ASN A 264 -5.73 0.81 -1.66
C ASN A 264 -4.46 1.64 -1.84
N TYR A 265 -4.35 2.71 -1.06
CA TYR A 265 -3.18 3.60 -0.94
C TYR A 265 -2.51 3.47 0.44
N GLY A 266 -3.23 2.96 1.44
CA GLY A 266 -2.73 2.72 2.80
C GLY A 266 -2.38 1.25 3.06
N THR A 267 -2.61 0.79 4.28
CA THR A 267 -2.37 -0.62 4.68
C THR A 267 -3.69 -1.38 4.79
N LEU A 268 -3.72 -2.58 4.21
CA LEU A 268 -4.72 -3.60 4.46
C LEU A 268 -3.99 -4.86 4.91
N THR A 269 -4.15 -5.20 6.19
CA THR A 269 -3.51 -6.38 6.77
C THR A 269 -4.55 -7.29 7.38
N ALA A 270 -4.43 -8.59 7.13
CA ALA A 270 -5.23 -9.58 7.82
C ALA A 270 -4.44 -10.85 8.11
N ASP A 271 -4.72 -11.50 9.25
CA ASP A 271 -4.09 -12.79 9.53
C ASP A 271 -4.57 -13.86 8.55
N ARG A 272 -5.86 -13.81 8.22
CA ARG A 272 -6.51 -14.67 7.22
C ARG A 272 -7.43 -13.88 6.29
N ILE A 273 -7.31 -14.11 4.99
CA ILE A 273 -8.21 -13.54 3.98
C ILE A 273 -9.00 -14.70 3.36
N GLU A 274 -10.27 -14.80 3.73
CA GLU A 274 -11.17 -15.86 3.28
C GLU A 274 -11.70 -15.63 1.87
N THR A 275 -11.94 -14.37 1.53
CA THR A 275 -12.46 -13.97 0.22
C THR A 275 -11.87 -12.63 -0.13
N PHE A 276 -11.37 -12.53 -1.37
CA PHE A 276 -10.90 -11.27 -1.95
C PHE A 276 -11.36 -11.23 -3.41
N HIS A 277 -12.60 -10.77 -3.61
CA HIS A 277 -13.26 -10.81 -4.93
C HIS A 277 -13.86 -9.46 -5.30
N TYR A 278 -13.33 -8.83 -6.34
CA TYR A 278 -13.86 -7.57 -6.88
C TYR A 278 -14.27 -7.72 -8.35
N ARG A 279 -15.44 -7.18 -8.71
CA ARG A 279 -16.03 -7.38 -10.04
C ARG A 279 -15.48 -6.48 -11.14
N ASP A 280 -14.93 -5.30 -10.81
CA ASP A 280 -14.38 -4.38 -11.81
C ASP A 280 -12.85 -4.39 -11.77
N TYR A 281 -12.27 -3.95 -10.65
CA TYR A 281 -10.82 -3.85 -10.49
C TYR A 281 -10.38 -3.78 -9.03
N ILE A 282 -9.10 -4.11 -8.84
CA ILE A 282 -8.31 -3.80 -7.65
C ILE A 282 -7.14 -2.92 -8.08
N SER A 283 -7.00 -1.76 -7.46
CA SER A 283 -5.85 -0.86 -7.63
C SER A 283 -5.15 -0.74 -6.28
N ASN A 284 -3.86 -1.07 -6.25
CA ASN A 284 -3.04 -1.01 -5.06
C ASN A 284 -1.80 -0.15 -5.31
N ASP A 285 -1.70 0.98 -4.63
CA ASP A 285 -0.48 1.79 -4.50
C ASP A 285 -0.02 1.90 -3.04
N GLY A 286 -0.59 1.07 -2.15
CA GLY A 286 -0.18 0.89 -0.76
C GLY A 286 0.26 -0.55 -0.48
N GLN A 287 -0.08 -1.07 0.70
CA GLN A 287 0.26 -2.44 1.09
C GLN A 287 -0.99 -3.28 1.33
N ILE A 288 -1.01 -4.48 0.75
CA ILE A 288 -1.95 -5.56 1.06
C ILE A 288 -1.11 -6.74 1.59
N LEU A 289 -1.34 -7.15 2.83
CA LEU A 289 -0.63 -8.25 3.48
C LEU A 289 -1.60 -9.27 4.08
N GLY A 290 -1.50 -10.52 3.65
CA GLY A 290 -2.12 -11.67 4.33
C GLY A 290 -1.09 -12.49 5.11
N ARG A 291 -1.30 -12.76 6.40
CA ARG A 291 -0.41 -13.63 7.20
C ARG A 291 -0.70 -15.13 7.07
N SER A 292 -1.48 -15.50 6.07
CA SER A 292 -1.73 -16.86 5.60
C SER A 292 -1.92 -16.84 4.08
N GLY A 293 -2.09 -18.01 3.48
CA GLY A 293 -2.34 -18.09 2.04
C GLY A 293 -3.71 -17.55 1.65
N TYR A 294 -3.79 -16.83 0.53
CA TYR A 294 -5.05 -16.27 0.02
C TYR A 294 -5.06 -16.15 -1.51
N ARG A 295 -6.27 -15.95 -2.06
CA ARG A 295 -6.52 -15.78 -3.49
C ARG A 295 -7.20 -14.44 -3.75
N ILE A 296 -6.75 -13.73 -4.77
CA ILE A 296 -7.41 -12.52 -5.30
C ILE A 296 -8.09 -12.86 -6.63
N GLU A 297 -9.38 -12.52 -6.74
CA GLU A 297 -10.18 -12.67 -7.94
C GLU A 297 -10.69 -11.30 -8.40
N SER A 298 -10.22 -10.84 -9.56
CA SER A 298 -10.69 -9.59 -10.15
C SER A 298 -10.35 -9.54 -11.64
N PRO A 299 -11.23 -9.05 -12.53
CA PRO A 299 -10.90 -8.92 -13.96
C PRO A 299 -9.67 -8.06 -14.23
N ARG A 300 -9.38 -7.09 -13.34
CA ARG A 300 -8.20 -6.22 -13.42
C ARG A 300 -7.53 -6.08 -12.06
N ILE A 301 -6.22 -6.31 -12.02
CA ILE A 301 -5.39 -6.08 -10.84
C ILE A 301 -4.25 -5.17 -11.27
N ASN A 302 -4.20 -3.96 -10.69
CA ASN A 302 -3.15 -2.98 -10.91
C ASN A 302 -2.38 -2.78 -9.61
N ASN A 303 -1.17 -3.32 -9.53
CA ASN A 303 -0.24 -3.04 -8.45
C ASN A 303 0.71 -1.91 -8.90
N GLY A 304 0.44 -0.69 -8.44
CA GLY A 304 1.17 0.54 -8.77
C GLY A 304 2.61 0.53 -8.23
N ARG A 305 3.35 1.61 -8.51
CA ARG A 305 4.79 1.69 -8.21
C ARG A 305 5.10 1.54 -6.72
N ASN A 306 4.25 2.08 -5.85
CA ASN A 306 4.40 1.94 -4.41
C ASN A 306 3.69 0.70 -3.86
N GLY A 307 2.93 0.02 -4.73
CA GLY A 307 2.10 -1.11 -4.40
C GLY A 307 2.88 -2.34 -3.97
N LYS A 308 2.52 -2.90 -2.83
CA LYS A 308 2.97 -4.21 -2.34
C LYS A 308 1.77 -5.11 -2.10
N ILE A 309 1.73 -6.28 -2.75
CA ILE A 309 0.79 -7.34 -2.44
C ILE A 309 1.60 -8.55 -1.99
N THR A 310 1.49 -8.88 -0.70
CA THR A 310 2.35 -9.89 -0.07
C THR A 310 1.57 -10.91 0.76
N SER A 311 2.07 -12.15 0.77
CA SER A 311 1.56 -13.21 1.63
C SER A 311 2.71 -13.90 2.36
N THR A 312 2.50 -14.28 3.61
CA THR A 312 3.39 -15.22 4.31
C THR A 312 3.10 -16.68 3.94
N GLY A 313 2.01 -16.94 3.22
CA GLY A 313 1.62 -18.24 2.68
C GLY A 313 1.53 -18.23 1.15
N ARG A 314 0.69 -19.10 0.57
CA ARG A 314 0.48 -19.14 -0.88
C ARG A 314 -0.37 -17.94 -1.34
N LEU A 315 0.08 -17.23 -2.37
CA LEU A 315 -0.68 -16.17 -3.02
C LEU A 315 -1.08 -16.60 -4.44
N GLU A 316 -2.37 -16.49 -4.77
CA GLU A 316 -2.90 -16.75 -6.11
C GLU A 316 -3.64 -15.53 -6.64
N LEU A 317 -3.29 -15.06 -7.84
CA LEU A 317 -3.97 -13.97 -8.54
C LEU A 317 -4.70 -14.53 -9.77
N ASN A 318 -6.02 -14.39 -9.81
CA ASN A 318 -6.84 -14.80 -10.93
C ASN A 318 -7.43 -13.56 -11.61
N SER A 319 -6.91 -13.20 -12.79
CA SER A 319 -7.26 -11.96 -13.46
C SER A 319 -7.11 -12.00 -14.97
N SER A 320 -8.02 -11.34 -15.70
CA SER A 320 -7.88 -11.14 -17.13
C SER A 320 -6.75 -10.17 -17.47
N GLN A 321 -6.45 -9.21 -16.59
CA GLN A 321 -5.38 -8.23 -16.78
C GLN A 321 -4.68 -7.95 -15.45
N THR A 322 -3.42 -8.36 -15.34
CA THR A 322 -2.56 -8.06 -14.20
C THR A 322 -1.45 -7.11 -14.63
N GLY A 323 -1.43 -5.91 -14.06
CA GLY A 323 -0.33 -4.96 -14.19
C GLY A 323 0.45 -4.87 -12.87
N ASN A 324 1.77 -5.04 -12.93
CA ASN A 324 2.65 -4.91 -11.77
C ASN A 324 3.80 -3.92 -12.04
N GLN A 325 3.79 -2.80 -11.33
CA GLN A 325 4.86 -1.81 -11.29
C GLN A 325 5.58 -1.79 -9.93
N GLY A 326 4.95 -2.35 -8.90
CA GLY A 326 5.49 -2.48 -7.54
C GLY A 326 6.00 -3.90 -7.26
N GLU A 327 5.60 -4.47 -6.12
CA GLU A 327 6.04 -5.80 -5.68
C GLU A 327 4.86 -6.76 -5.44
N LEU A 328 4.91 -7.93 -6.07
CA LEU A 328 4.13 -9.12 -5.72
C LEU A 328 5.07 -10.13 -5.09
N ARG A 329 4.82 -10.57 -3.86
CA ARG A 329 5.71 -11.52 -3.17
C ARG A 329 4.99 -12.53 -2.29
N ALA A 330 5.37 -13.79 -2.43
CA ALA A 330 4.92 -14.87 -1.54
C ALA A 330 5.91 -16.06 -1.60
N PRO A 331 5.94 -16.94 -0.59
CA PRO A 331 6.65 -18.21 -0.69
C PRO A 331 6.26 -19.04 -1.92
N GLN A 332 4.97 -19.08 -2.23
CA GLN A 332 4.39 -19.74 -3.40
C GLN A 332 3.47 -18.75 -4.09
N LEU A 333 3.84 -18.30 -5.28
CA LEU A 333 3.08 -17.30 -6.03
C LEU A 333 2.55 -17.90 -7.34
N ALA A 334 1.24 -17.80 -7.55
CA ALA A 334 0.57 -18.19 -8.79
C ALA A 334 -0.14 -16.98 -9.42
N ILE A 335 0.04 -16.78 -10.73
CA ILE A 335 -0.65 -15.75 -11.51
C ILE A 335 -1.34 -16.42 -12.69
N ASN A 336 -2.66 -16.36 -12.73
CA ASN A 336 -3.49 -17.02 -13.73
C ASN A 336 -4.36 -16.01 -14.50
N GLY A 337 -4.52 -16.22 -15.81
CA GLY A 337 -5.57 -15.60 -16.60
C GLY A 337 -5.12 -15.05 -17.95
N GLY A 338 -5.38 -13.77 -18.21
CA GLY A 338 -5.23 -13.18 -19.54
C GLY A 338 -3.82 -12.62 -19.80
N THR A 339 -3.66 -11.32 -19.60
CA THR A 339 -2.39 -10.62 -19.82
C THR A 339 -1.71 -10.28 -18.50
N LEU A 340 -0.42 -10.58 -18.39
CA LEU A 340 0.48 -10.10 -17.34
C LEU A 340 1.46 -9.09 -17.93
N ALA A 341 1.44 -7.85 -17.42
CA ALA A 341 2.42 -6.83 -17.72
C ALA A 341 3.23 -6.53 -16.44
N ASN A 342 4.53 -6.79 -16.47
CA ASN A 342 5.42 -6.59 -15.33
C ASN A 342 6.52 -5.60 -15.66
N SER A 343 6.55 -4.49 -14.92
CA SER A 343 7.65 -3.52 -14.90
C SER A 343 8.26 -3.34 -13.50
N GLY A 344 7.80 -4.16 -12.53
CA GLY A 344 8.24 -4.20 -11.14
C GLY A 344 8.79 -5.57 -10.77
N LYS A 345 8.53 -6.03 -9.55
CA LYS A 345 9.02 -7.31 -9.01
C LYS A 345 7.89 -8.30 -8.79
N ILE A 346 8.08 -9.52 -9.27
CA ILE A 346 7.23 -10.67 -9.00
C ILE A 346 8.13 -11.77 -8.42
N ILE A 347 7.94 -12.09 -7.14
CA ILE A 347 8.85 -12.91 -6.36
C ILE A 347 8.07 -14.08 -5.74
N GLY A 348 8.33 -15.29 -6.23
CA GLY A 348 7.88 -16.53 -5.60
C GLY A 348 9.05 -17.20 -4.86
N ASP A 349 9.26 -16.91 -3.57
CA ASP A 349 10.52 -17.25 -2.88
C ASP A 349 10.93 -18.72 -3.09
N ASN A 350 9.97 -19.65 -2.99
CA ASN A 350 10.18 -21.07 -3.26
C ASN A 350 9.71 -21.49 -4.65
N ALA A 351 8.56 -20.97 -5.11
CA ALA A 351 8.11 -21.19 -6.48
C ALA A 351 7.23 -20.06 -7.02
N LEU A 352 7.37 -19.81 -8.32
CA LEU A 352 6.56 -18.92 -9.11
C LEU A 352 5.91 -19.69 -10.26
N HIS A 353 4.59 -19.69 -10.32
CA HIS A 353 3.79 -20.28 -11.39
C HIS A 353 3.03 -19.16 -12.12
N ILE A 354 3.23 -19.05 -13.43
CA ILE A 354 2.50 -18.12 -14.28
C ILE A 354 1.80 -18.92 -15.37
N THR A 355 0.48 -18.79 -15.46
CA THR A 355 -0.36 -19.39 -16.50
C THR A 355 -1.22 -18.31 -17.13
N THR A 356 -0.76 -17.73 -18.24
CA THR A 356 -1.38 -16.54 -18.85
C THR A 356 -1.53 -16.71 -20.35
N ALA A 357 -2.45 -16.02 -21.00
CA ALA A 357 -2.49 -15.95 -22.46
C ALA A 357 -1.29 -15.17 -23.05
N ARG A 358 -0.83 -14.13 -22.35
CA ARG A 358 0.34 -13.33 -22.71
C ARG A 358 1.06 -12.81 -21.48
N THR A 359 2.38 -12.93 -21.47
CA THR A 359 3.26 -12.32 -20.47
C THR A 359 4.20 -11.33 -21.15
N ASP A 360 4.19 -10.09 -20.70
CA ASP A 360 5.12 -9.01 -21.06
C ASP A 360 5.94 -8.63 -19.81
N ASN A 361 7.18 -9.11 -19.75
CA ASN A 361 8.14 -8.73 -18.71
C ASN A 361 9.03 -7.61 -19.25
N GLN A 362 8.69 -6.37 -18.91
CA GLN A 362 9.27 -5.14 -19.44
C GLN A 362 10.69 -4.91 -18.91
N SER A 363 11.43 -3.93 -19.43
CA SER A 363 12.86 -3.72 -19.12
C SER A 363 13.20 -3.50 -17.64
N GLY A 364 12.26 -2.97 -16.84
CA GLY A 364 12.39 -2.86 -15.37
C GLY A 364 11.84 -4.05 -14.59
N GLY A 365 11.25 -5.02 -15.29
CA GLY A 365 10.57 -6.17 -14.73
C GLY A 365 11.53 -7.26 -14.26
N LEU A 366 11.30 -7.77 -13.05
CA LEU A 366 11.92 -8.96 -12.49
C LEU A 366 10.86 -10.02 -12.20
N LEU A 367 11.02 -11.20 -12.80
CA LEU A 367 10.38 -12.43 -12.36
C LEU A 367 11.45 -13.27 -11.65
N TYR A 368 11.26 -13.53 -10.36
CA TYR A 368 12.18 -14.32 -9.56
C TYR A 368 11.44 -15.43 -8.82
N GLY A 369 12.07 -16.59 -8.72
CA GLY A 369 11.61 -17.60 -7.77
C GLY A 369 12.57 -18.77 -7.60
N GLY A 370 12.36 -19.56 -6.55
CA GLY A 370 13.14 -20.77 -6.28
C GLY A 370 13.04 -21.78 -7.43
N ASN A 371 11.84 -22.01 -7.95
CA ASN A 371 11.57 -22.60 -9.26
C ASN A 371 10.55 -21.73 -10.01
N ILE A 372 10.65 -21.67 -11.33
CA ILE A 372 9.71 -20.94 -12.17
C ILE A 372 9.07 -21.90 -13.17
N HIS A 373 7.74 -21.95 -13.17
CA HIS A 373 6.94 -22.56 -14.23
C HIS A 373 6.14 -21.45 -14.92
N LEU A 374 6.38 -21.24 -16.20
CA LEU A 374 5.69 -20.22 -16.99
C LEU A 374 5.07 -20.88 -18.21
N ASP A 375 3.74 -20.96 -18.21
CA ASP A 375 2.92 -21.35 -19.35
C ASP A 375 2.28 -20.08 -19.93
N SER A 376 2.81 -19.61 -21.05
CA SER A 376 2.32 -18.42 -21.72
C SER A 376 2.53 -18.52 -23.23
N PRO A 377 1.47 -18.74 -24.03
CA PRO A 377 1.57 -18.83 -25.49
C PRO A 377 2.38 -17.73 -26.15
N GLN A 378 2.33 -16.52 -25.60
CA GLN A 378 3.13 -15.37 -26.00
C GLN A 378 3.93 -14.88 -24.78
N LEU A 379 5.26 -14.93 -24.87
CA LEU A 379 6.16 -14.41 -23.84
C LEU A 379 7.12 -13.41 -24.47
N ASP A 380 6.95 -12.15 -24.11
CA ASP A 380 7.88 -11.05 -24.42
C ASP A 380 8.70 -10.75 -23.16
N ASN A 381 10.01 -10.96 -23.19
CA ASN A 381 10.90 -10.69 -22.07
C ASN A 381 11.94 -9.64 -22.42
N HIS A 382 11.74 -8.41 -21.99
CA HIS A 382 12.73 -7.33 -22.00
C HIS A 382 13.47 -7.18 -20.67
N GLY A 383 12.91 -7.70 -19.58
CA GLY A 383 13.48 -7.66 -18.23
C GLY A 383 14.27 -8.91 -17.88
N GLN A 384 14.13 -9.35 -16.63
CA GLN A 384 14.85 -10.49 -16.08
C GLN A 384 13.88 -11.57 -15.61
N ILE A 385 14.11 -12.82 -16.03
CA ILE A 385 13.46 -14.02 -15.49
C ILE A 385 14.55 -14.89 -14.91
N LEU A 386 14.65 -14.93 -13.58
CA LEU A 386 15.81 -15.48 -12.87
C LEU A 386 15.37 -16.53 -11.86
N THR A 387 16.04 -17.68 -11.87
CA THR A 387 15.88 -18.69 -10.82
C THR A 387 17.19 -19.43 -10.59
N GLY A 388 17.50 -19.72 -9.32
CA GLY A 388 18.60 -20.63 -8.97
C GLY A 388 18.24 -22.10 -9.17
N GLY A 389 16.95 -22.43 -9.19
CA GLY A 389 16.44 -23.78 -9.43
C GLY A 389 16.06 -23.99 -10.89
N ARG A 390 14.89 -24.57 -11.12
CA ARG A 390 14.40 -24.93 -12.46
C ARG A 390 13.57 -23.80 -13.07
N LEU A 391 13.95 -23.36 -14.26
CA LEU A 391 13.15 -22.54 -15.16
C LEU A 391 12.51 -23.44 -16.22
N ARG A 392 11.18 -23.58 -16.19
CA ARG A 392 10.41 -24.25 -17.24
C ARG A 392 9.52 -23.23 -17.95
N LEU A 393 9.74 -23.06 -19.24
CA LEU A 393 8.96 -22.20 -20.12
C LEU A 393 8.21 -23.06 -21.13
N ASN A 394 6.88 -22.97 -21.13
CA ASN A 394 6.02 -23.40 -22.22
C ASN A 394 5.51 -22.14 -22.91
N ALA A 395 6.19 -21.72 -23.98
CA ALA A 395 5.93 -20.47 -24.67
C ALA A 395 6.06 -20.65 -26.18
N PRO A 396 4.99 -21.09 -26.88
CA PRO A 396 4.93 -21.20 -28.33
C PRO A 396 5.61 -20.05 -29.08
N GLU A 397 5.37 -18.80 -28.70
CA GLU A 397 6.07 -17.62 -29.21
C GLU A 397 6.87 -16.98 -28.07
N LEU A 398 8.20 -17.10 -28.12
CA LEU A 398 9.12 -16.56 -27.11
C LEU A 398 10.05 -15.52 -27.75
N ASN A 399 9.88 -14.25 -27.37
CA ASN A 399 10.77 -13.15 -27.71
C ASN A 399 11.60 -12.74 -26.48
N ASN A 400 12.87 -13.09 -26.47
CA ASN A 400 13.78 -12.75 -25.38
C ASN A 400 14.74 -11.63 -25.77
N HIS A 401 14.50 -10.43 -25.26
CA HIS A 401 15.41 -9.28 -25.34
C HIS A 401 16.26 -9.09 -24.07
N GLY A 402 15.79 -9.61 -22.94
CA GLY A 402 16.44 -9.50 -21.64
C GLY A 402 17.23 -10.76 -21.25
N ILE A 403 17.08 -11.17 -20.00
CA ILE A 403 17.80 -12.32 -19.43
C ILE A 403 16.80 -13.41 -19.03
N LEU A 404 17.05 -14.63 -19.50
CA LEU A 404 16.49 -15.86 -18.95
C LEU A 404 17.63 -16.60 -18.25
N LEU A 405 17.49 -16.86 -16.95
CA LEU A 405 18.50 -17.54 -16.15
C LEU A 405 17.86 -18.65 -15.33
N GLY A 406 18.42 -19.86 -15.42
CA GLY A 406 18.03 -21.01 -14.60
C GLY A 406 19.21 -21.88 -14.18
N GLY A 407 19.11 -22.54 -13.03
CA GLY A 407 20.02 -23.64 -12.67
C GLY A 407 19.73 -24.91 -13.47
N VAL A 408 18.46 -25.14 -13.82
CA VAL A 408 18.03 -26.07 -14.87
C VAL A 408 17.11 -25.29 -15.80
N LEU A 409 17.31 -25.37 -17.11
CA LEU A 409 16.55 -24.55 -18.05
C LEU A 409 15.86 -25.44 -19.08
N ALA A 410 14.53 -25.39 -19.14
CA ALA A 410 13.72 -26.13 -20.09
C ALA A 410 12.80 -25.16 -20.85
N ILE A 411 12.96 -25.05 -22.16
CA ILE A 411 12.13 -24.24 -23.06
C ILE A 411 11.44 -25.16 -24.05
N ASP A 412 10.11 -25.10 -24.10
CA ASP A 412 9.30 -25.64 -25.20
C ASP A 412 8.63 -24.47 -25.92
N SER A 413 8.98 -24.27 -27.19
CA SER A 413 8.42 -23.21 -28.03
C SER A 413 8.17 -23.71 -29.46
N LYS A 414 7.44 -22.92 -30.24
CA LYS A 414 7.40 -23.08 -31.71
C LYS A 414 8.40 -22.14 -32.36
N THR A 415 8.44 -20.89 -31.88
CA THR A 415 9.36 -19.85 -32.33
C THR A 415 10.09 -19.30 -31.10
N LEU A 416 11.42 -19.34 -31.15
CA LEU A 416 12.31 -18.72 -30.17
C LEU A 416 13.15 -17.64 -30.86
N ASN A 417 12.83 -16.38 -30.59
CA ASN A 417 13.61 -15.22 -31.01
C ASN A 417 14.45 -14.72 -29.83
N ASN A 418 15.74 -15.02 -29.85
CA ASN A 418 16.67 -14.58 -28.83
C ASN A 418 17.49 -13.38 -29.34
N HIS A 419 17.24 -12.22 -28.72
CA HIS A 419 18.00 -10.99 -28.87
C HIS A 419 18.87 -10.68 -27.64
N GLY A 420 18.56 -11.31 -26.50
CA GLY A 420 19.24 -11.13 -25.23
C GLY A 420 20.11 -12.32 -24.82
N SER A 421 19.99 -12.75 -23.58
CA SER A 421 20.76 -13.87 -23.01
C SER A 421 19.85 -14.97 -22.46
N ILE A 422 20.14 -16.21 -22.83
CA ILE A 422 19.58 -17.43 -22.24
C ILE A 422 20.75 -18.15 -21.56
N LEU A 423 20.69 -18.27 -20.25
CA LEU A 423 21.80 -18.70 -19.41
C LEU A 423 21.36 -19.85 -18.52
N GLN A 424 21.99 -21.01 -18.69
CA GLN A 424 21.95 -22.08 -17.71
C GLN A 424 23.24 -22.01 -16.89
N LEU A 425 23.12 -21.77 -15.57
CA LEU A 425 24.27 -21.51 -14.67
C LEU A 425 24.34 -22.44 -13.45
N GLY A 426 23.81 -23.66 -13.54
CA GLY A 426 23.84 -24.66 -12.47
C GLY A 426 24.44 -26.00 -12.92
N LEU A 427 24.32 -27.02 -12.06
CA LEU A 427 24.75 -28.39 -12.37
C LEU A 427 23.76 -29.18 -13.24
N GLY A 428 22.62 -28.57 -13.61
CA GLY A 428 21.60 -29.24 -14.41
C GLY A 428 21.70 -28.95 -15.90
N LYS A 429 20.75 -29.48 -16.68
CA LYS A 429 20.75 -29.34 -18.14
C LYS A 429 20.10 -28.07 -18.66
N LEU A 430 20.61 -27.59 -19.78
CA LEU A 430 19.88 -26.77 -20.75
C LEU A 430 19.09 -27.69 -21.70
N ASN A 431 17.78 -27.49 -21.83
CA ASN A 431 16.95 -28.19 -22.81
C ASN A 431 16.09 -27.19 -23.56
N ILE A 432 16.36 -26.99 -24.85
CA ILE A 432 15.56 -26.14 -25.74
C ILE A 432 14.95 -27.03 -26.80
N LYS A 433 13.63 -27.04 -26.86
CA LYS A 433 12.85 -27.65 -27.93
C LYS A 433 12.10 -26.55 -28.67
N THR A 434 12.38 -26.40 -29.96
CA THR A 434 11.75 -25.37 -30.78
C THR A 434 11.63 -25.77 -32.24
N ALA A 435 10.67 -25.21 -32.98
CA ALA A 435 10.59 -25.42 -34.43
C ALA A 435 11.45 -24.38 -35.19
N ARG A 436 11.55 -23.15 -34.67
CA ARG A 436 12.35 -22.08 -35.25
C ARG A 436 13.16 -21.39 -34.16
N LEU A 437 14.48 -21.45 -34.28
CA LEU A 437 15.40 -20.74 -33.40
C LEU A 437 16.10 -19.63 -34.17
N ARG A 438 15.86 -18.37 -33.78
CA ARG A 438 16.61 -17.21 -34.24
C ARG A 438 17.43 -16.67 -33.08
N ASN A 439 18.76 -16.71 -33.20
CA ASN A 439 19.69 -16.15 -32.23
C ASN A 439 20.46 -14.99 -32.86
N ASP A 440 20.12 -13.75 -32.48
CA ASP A 440 20.56 -12.53 -33.16
C ASP A 440 22.02 -12.17 -32.87
N HIS A 441 22.57 -11.24 -33.65
CA HIS A 441 23.91 -10.69 -33.41
C HIS A 441 24.01 -10.14 -31.97
N GLY A 442 25.03 -10.57 -31.24
CA GLY A 442 25.24 -10.19 -29.83
C GLY A 442 24.44 -11.00 -28.81
N ALA A 443 23.41 -11.74 -29.24
CA ALA A 443 22.63 -12.61 -28.37
C ALA A 443 23.42 -13.86 -27.95
N LYS A 444 23.09 -14.40 -26.78
CA LYS A 444 23.82 -15.51 -26.15
C LYS A 444 22.85 -16.62 -25.73
N ILE A 445 23.22 -17.86 -26.04
CA ILE A 445 22.68 -19.06 -25.39
C ILE A 445 23.88 -19.80 -24.80
N LEU A 446 23.93 -19.86 -23.47
CA LEU A 446 25.05 -20.42 -22.72
C LEU A 446 24.56 -21.58 -21.84
N ASP A 447 25.26 -22.72 -21.92
CA ASP A 447 25.10 -23.86 -21.01
C ASP A 447 26.36 -24.01 -20.15
N ASN A 448 26.17 -24.03 -18.84
CA ASN A 448 27.18 -24.21 -17.81
C ASN A 448 28.38 -23.26 -17.96
N LEU A 449 28.40 -22.17 -17.19
CA LEU A 449 29.67 -21.49 -16.90
C LEU A 449 30.36 -22.23 -15.75
N GLY A 450 30.97 -23.37 -16.08
CA GLY A 450 32.06 -23.94 -15.28
C GLY A 450 33.13 -22.88 -15.06
N LYS A 451 33.93 -23.01 -14.00
CA LYS A 451 34.98 -22.05 -13.62
C LYS A 451 35.67 -21.46 -14.87
N PRO A 452 35.70 -20.13 -15.09
CA PRO A 452 36.35 -19.57 -16.26
C PRO A 452 37.81 -20.02 -16.24
N ASP A 453 38.25 -20.67 -17.31
CA ASP A 453 39.64 -21.05 -17.53
C ASP A 453 40.47 -19.77 -17.63
N GLY A 454 40.87 -19.21 -16.48
CA GLY A 454 41.95 -18.26 -16.25
C GLY A 454 42.08 -16.98 -17.09
N ALA A 455 41.26 -16.72 -18.11
CA ALA A 455 41.68 -15.79 -19.17
C ALA A 455 40.64 -14.75 -19.63
N THR A 456 39.35 -14.79 -19.27
CA THR A 456 38.46 -13.67 -19.63
C THR A 456 37.35 -13.38 -18.61
N THR A 457 37.39 -12.13 -18.12
CA THR A 457 36.34 -11.36 -17.43
C THR A 457 35.85 -11.85 -16.05
N SER A 458 36.44 -11.24 -15.04
CA SER A 458 35.95 -11.09 -13.67
C SER A 458 34.51 -10.54 -13.67
N THR A 459 33.54 -11.27 -13.10
CA THR A 459 32.41 -10.73 -12.27
C THR A 459 31.37 -11.76 -11.80
N LEU A 460 31.39 -13.04 -12.22
CA LEU A 460 30.53 -14.07 -11.62
C LEU A 460 31.35 -15.35 -11.36
N GLN A 461 31.97 -15.41 -10.18
CA GLN A 461 32.60 -16.64 -9.67
C GLN A 461 31.59 -17.40 -8.81
N MET A 462 31.24 -18.63 -9.20
CA MET A 462 30.77 -19.64 -8.27
C MET A 462 31.68 -20.88 -8.35
N PRO A 463 31.97 -21.54 -7.21
CA PRO A 463 32.89 -22.67 -7.18
C PRO A 463 32.22 -23.92 -7.72
N VAL A 464 32.58 -24.35 -8.93
CA VAL A 464 32.16 -25.66 -9.45
C VAL A 464 33.31 -26.64 -9.25
N SER A 465 33.19 -27.52 -8.26
CA SER A 465 34.05 -28.69 -8.08
C SER A 465 33.46 -29.86 -8.87
N GLY A 466 34.30 -30.53 -9.66
CA GLY A 466 33.91 -31.44 -10.75
C GLY A 466 32.96 -32.58 -10.38
N THR A 467 31.67 -32.33 -10.59
CA THR A 467 30.62 -33.37 -10.64
C THR A 467 29.87 -33.24 -11.97
N SER A 468 29.39 -34.37 -12.48
CA SER A 468 28.86 -34.58 -13.83
C SER A 468 27.75 -33.60 -14.21
N HIS A 469 28.08 -32.64 -15.09
CA HIS A 469 27.08 -31.85 -15.81
C HIS A 469 26.28 -32.78 -16.72
N GLU A 470 24.94 -32.72 -16.66
CA GLU A 470 24.09 -33.40 -17.67
C GLU A 470 24.20 -32.65 -18.99
N ASP A 471 24.46 -33.38 -20.09
CA ASP A 471 24.53 -32.78 -21.42
C ASP A 471 23.31 -31.90 -21.71
N GLY A 472 23.56 -30.67 -22.17
CA GLY A 472 22.53 -29.79 -22.70
C GLY A 472 22.03 -30.29 -24.06
N TYR A 473 20.79 -29.98 -24.40
CA TYR A 473 20.16 -30.31 -25.67
C TYR A 473 19.49 -29.09 -26.27
N ILE A 474 19.78 -28.83 -27.53
CA ILE A 474 19.04 -27.86 -28.35
C ILE A 474 18.50 -28.63 -29.55
N ASN A 475 17.20 -28.90 -29.55
CA ASN A 475 16.49 -29.55 -30.64
C ASN A 475 15.68 -28.50 -31.42
N VAL A 476 16.09 -28.29 -32.67
CA VAL A 476 15.42 -27.43 -33.63
C VAL A 476 14.80 -28.29 -34.71
N SER A 477 13.49 -28.49 -34.65
CA SER A 477 12.79 -29.36 -35.61
C SER A 477 12.62 -28.74 -37.00
N GLY A 478 12.93 -27.46 -37.16
CA GLY A 478 12.81 -26.73 -38.42
C GLY A 478 14.05 -25.89 -38.72
N LYS A 479 13.93 -24.56 -38.59
CA LYS A 479 14.99 -23.62 -38.99
C LYS A 479 15.79 -23.08 -37.80
N LEU A 480 17.11 -23.22 -37.85
CA LEU A 480 18.05 -22.53 -36.99
C LEU A 480 18.74 -21.40 -37.76
N SER A 481 18.56 -20.16 -37.33
CA SER A 481 19.32 -18.99 -37.80
C SER A 481 20.16 -18.44 -36.66
N ASN A 482 21.47 -18.72 -36.68
CA ASN A 482 22.40 -18.30 -35.63
C ASN A 482 23.39 -17.22 -36.11
N TYR A 483 23.18 -16.00 -35.61
CA TYR A 483 24.06 -14.85 -35.78
C TYR A 483 24.78 -14.44 -34.47
N GLY A 484 24.34 -15.01 -33.34
CA GLY A 484 24.91 -14.80 -32.02
C GLY A 484 25.88 -15.89 -31.56
N LYS A 485 25.99 -16.05 -30.23
CA LYS A 485 26.82 -17.06 -29.57
C LYS A 485 25.96 -18.21 -29.05
N LEU A 486 26.32 -19.44 -29.43
CA LEU A 486 25.87 -20.68 -28.81
C LEU A 486 27.11 -21.32 -28.18
N LEU A 487 27.28 -21.21 -26.86
CA LEU A 487 28.46 -21.72 -26.18
C LEU A 487 28.05 -22.70 -25.08
N ALA A 488 28.72 -23.82 -25.04
CA ALA A 488 28.73 -24.76 -23.94
C ALA A 488 30.13 -24.77 -23.32
N MET A 489 30.26 -24.79 -22.00
CA MET A 489 31.49 -25.29 -21.38
C MET A 489 31.41 -26.79 -21.07
N GLY A 490 30.19 -27.33 -20.90
CA GLY A 490 29.90 -28.76 -20.90
C GLY A 490 29.54 -29.29 -22.30
N ALA A 491 28.92 -30.46 -22.36
CA ALA A 491 28.44 -31.01 -23.63
C ALA A 491 27.03 -30.54 -23.98
N ILE A 492 26.90 -29.66 -24.97
CA ILE A 492 25.62 -29.43 -25.65
C ILE A 492 25.54 -30.32 -26.90
N ASN A 493 24.42 -31.01 -27.06
CA ASN A 493 24.02 -31.66 -28.30
C ASN A 493 23.06 -30.73 -29.07
N LEU A 494 23.48 -30.27 -30.25
CA LEU A 494 22.67 -29.46 -31.15
C LEU A 494 22.12 -30.34 -32.28
N GLU A 495 20.80 -30.46 -32.35
CA GLU A 495 20.09 -31.19 -33.41
C GLU A 495 19.23 -30.22 -34.22
N VAL A 496 19.41 -30.19 -35.54
CA VAL A 496 18.64 -29.37 -36.48
C VAL A 496 18.13 -30.27 -37.60
N SER A 497 16.81 -30.32 -37.78
CA SER A 497 16.20 -31.27 -38.73
C SER A 497 16.14 -30.75 -40.17
N ASP A 498 15.84 -29.46 -40.38
CA ASP A 498 15.51 -28.96 -41.73
C ASP A 498 16.51 -27.96 -42.31
N GLU A 499 16.67 -26.78 -41.69
CA GLU A 499 17.48 -25.69 -42.26
C GLU A 499 18.41 -25.10 -41.20
N TYR A 500 19.70 -25.02 -41.53
CA TYR A 500 20.71 -24.38 -40.68
C TYR A 500 21.36 -23.21 -41.41
N GLU A 501 21.14 -22.00 -40.89
CA GLU A 501 21.78 -20.76 -41.31
C GLU A 501 22.69 -20.24 -40.20
N LYS A 502 23.90 -19.85 -40.59
CA LYS A 502 24.91 -19.35 -39.66
C LYS A 502 25.63 -18.15 -40.28
N ALA A 503 25.86 -17.12 -39.47
CA ALA A 503 26.77 -16.03 -39.84
C ALA A 503 28.24 -16.50 -39.79
N THR A 504 29.11 -15.87 -40.58
CA THR A 504 30.56 -16.10 -40.51
C THR A 504 31.15 -15.80 -39.12
N THR A 505 30.46 -14.99 -38.31
CA THR A 505 30.86 -14.56 -36.95
C THR A 505 30.12 -15.27 -35.81
N GLY A 506 29.06 -16.04 -36.10
CA GLY A 506 28.31 -16.76 -35.08
C GLY A 506 29.20 -17.84 -34.46
N THR A 507 29.45 -17.79 -33.15
CA THR A 507 30.26 -18.82 -32.48
C THR A 507 29.35 -19.97 -32.07
N VAL A 508 29.73 -21.19 -32.43
CA VAL A 508 29.06 -22.42 -31.97
C VAL A 508 30.14 -23.31 -31.38
N ASN A 509 30.16 -23.42 -30.05
CA ASN A 509 31.03 -24.34 -29.32
C ASN A 509 30.13 -25.31 -28.55
N VAL A 510 29.84 -26.46 -29.16
CA VAL A 510 28.95 -27.50 -28.62
C VAL A 510 29.61 -28.86 -28.87
N SER A 511 29.27 -29.88 -28.07
CA SER A 511 29.94 -31.19 -28.13
C SER A 511 29.54 -32.05 -29.32
N LYS A 512 28.29 -31.92 -29.79
CA LYS A 512 27.81 -32.63 -30.98
C LYS A 512 26.89 -31.74 -31.79
N ILE A 513 27.05 -31.75 -33.11
CA ILE A 513 26.15 -31.08 -34.05
C ILE A 513 25.62 -32.13 -35.03
N THR A 514 24.31 -32.32 -35.02
CA THR A 514 23.56 -33.10 -36.01
C THR A 514 22.68 -32.11 -36.79
N ALA A 515 23.19 -31.58 -37.90
CA ALA A 515 22.48 -30.56 -38.69
C ALA A 515 22.83 -30.69 -40.18
N PRO A 516 21.97 -30.24 -41.11
CA PRO A 516 22.36 -30.05 -42.50
C PRO A 516 23.53 -29.05 -42.60
N PRO A 517 24.37 -29.11 -43.65
CA PRO A 517 25.49 -28.20 -43.81
C PRO A 517 25.01 -26.74 -43.76
N PRO A 518 25.65 -25.87 -42.96
CA PRO A 518 25.18 -24.52 -42.76
C PRO A 518 25.19 -23.74 -44.07
N LYS A 519 24.08 -23.08 -44.40
CA LYS A 519 24.08 -22.02 -45.40
C LYS A 519 24.81 -20.82 -44.79
N ILE A 520 26.07 -20.63 -45.22
CA ILE A 520 26.88 -19.47 -44.83
C ILE A 520 26.35 -18.28 -45.62
N ILE A 521 25.81 -17.30 -44.91
CA ILE A 521 25.42 -16.02 -45.52
C ILE A 521 26.59 -15.05 -45.31
N PRO A 522 27.38 -14.73 -46.37
CA PRO A 522 28.46 -13.76 -46.24
C PRO A 522 27.89 -12.41 -45.82
N LEU A 523 28.57 -11.74 -44.87
CA LEU A 523 28.28 -10.33 -44.56
C LEU A 523 28.33 -9.54 -45.88
N PRO A 524 27.41 -8.58 -46.11
CA PRO A 524 27.57 -7.67 -47.23
C PRO A 524 28.96 -7.04 -47.13
N THR A 525 29.82 -7.31 -48.12
CA THR A 525 31.13 -6.69 -48.22
C THR A 525 30.92 -5.19 -48.16
N PRO A 526 31.54 -4.44 -47.22
CA PRO A 526 31.60 -3.01 -47.36
C PRO A 526 32.35 -2.77 -48.68
N THR A 527 31.66 -2.23 -49.67
CA THR A 527 32.29 -1.72 -50.87
C THR A 527 33.14 -0.52 -50.44
N TYR A 528 34.38 -0.79 -50.04
CA TYR A 528 35.42 0.22 -50.05
C TYR A 528 35.70 0.52 -51.53
N SER A 529 35.16 1.63 -52.03
CA SER A 529 35.67 2.21 -53.26
C SER A 529 37.08 2.72 -52.96
N SER A 530 38.10 1.93 -53.28
CA SER A 530 39.47 2.42 -53.39
C SER A 530 39.58 3.23 -54.68
N SER A 531 39.38 4.55 -54.60
CA SER A 531 39.91 5.45 -55.62
C SER A 531 41.39 5.66 -55.34
N SER A 532 42.21 5.05 -56.18
CA SER A 532 43.63 5.35 -56.30
C SER A 532 43.82 6.81 -56.72
N TYR A 533 44.46 7.62 -55.89
CA TYR A 533 45.19 8.80 -56.35
C TYR A 533 46.60 8.75 -55.78
N GLY A 534 47.56 8.72 -56.70
CA GLY A 534 48.98 8.62 -56.42
C GLY A 534 49.53 9.85 -55.70
N TYR A 535 50.58 9.60 -54.92
CA TYR A 535 51.41 10.60 -54.26
C TYR A 535 52.17 11.46 -55.28
N SER A 536 52.19 12.78 -55.05
CA SER A 536 53.36 13.61 -55.37
C SER A 536 53.49 14.77 -54.37
N TYR A 537 54.75 15.09 -54.09
CA TYR A 537 55.32 15.85 -52.98
C TYR A 537 54.89 17.31 -52.83
N GLY A 538 54.89 17.80 -51.58
CA GLY A 538 54.93 19.23 -51.24
C GLY A 538 54.63 19.48 -49.77
N GLY A 539 55.64 19.93 -49.01
CA GLY A 539 55.63 19.99 -47.55
C GLY A 539 54.69 21.00 -46.87
N THR A 540 54.45 20.69 -45.59
CA THR A 540 53.97 21.48 -44.43
C THR A 540 54.35 22.97 -44.36
N PRO A 541 53.86 23.76 -43.38
CA PRO A 541 52.63 23.64 -42.56
C PRO A 541 51.87 25.00 -42.45
N TRP A 542 50.67 25.04 -41.88
CA TRP A 542 50.37 25.93 -40.73
C TRP A 542 49.06 25.52 -40.06
N ARG A 543 49.14 25.47 -38.74
CA ARG A 543 48.15 25.05 -37.77
C ARG A 543 47.05 26.10 -37.58
N SER A 544 46.01 25.64 -36.85
CA SER A 544 45.25 26.38 -35.82
C SER A 544 43.98 27.06 -36.35
N LYS A 545 42.80 26.96 -35.72
CA LYS A 545 42.42 26.58 -34.34
C LYS A 545 40.94 26.19 -34.31
N TYR A 546 40.59 25.33 -33.37
CA TYR A 546 39.24 25.20 -32.82
C TYR A 546 38.57 26.56 -32.57
N LYS A 547 37.27 26.70 -32.92
CA LYS A 547 36.22 27.07 -31.96
C LYS A 547 34.81 27.06 -32.59
N ASN A 548 33.90 26.48 -31.79
CA ASN A 548 32.49 26.81 -31.57
C ASN A 548 31.48 26.47 -32.67
N TYR A 549 30.70 25.42 -32.38
CA TYR A 549 29.31 25.32 -32.81
C TYR A 549 28.44 26.01 -31.76
N ASP A 550 27.72 27.04 -32.18
CA ASP A 550 26.38 27.36 -31.70
C ASP A 550 25.55 27.73 -32.94
N ASP A 551 24.26 27.40 -32.82
CA ASP A 551 23.13 27.97 -33.51
C ASP A 551 22.89 27.69 -35.02
N ASP A 552 21.96 26.74 -35.20
CA ASP A 552 20.60 27.02 -35.69
C ASP A 552 20.28 26.96 -37.19
N HIS A 553 19.06 26.46 -37.42
CA HIS A 553 18.23 26.52 -38.63
C HIS A 553 18.41 25.46 -39.75
N GLY A 554 17.47 24.51 -39.75
CA GLY A 554 16.32 24.60 -40.67
C GLY A 554 16.46 24.03 -42.08
N GLY A 555 15.62 23.02 -42.37
CA GLY A 555 14.86 23.00 -43.62
C GLY A 555 15.04 21.80 -44.57
N LYS A 556 13.93 21.03 -44.69
CA LYS A 556 13.33 20.43 -45.91
C LYS A 556 14.16 19.43 -46.73
N TYR A 557 13.55 18.26 -47.06
CA TYR A 557 13.11 17.92 -48.43
C TYR A 557 12.37 16.56 -48.49
N SER A 558 11.25 16.57 -49.22
CA SER A 558 10.69 15.60 -50.20
C SER A 558 10.57 14.11 -49.86
N SER A 559 9.38 13.50 -49.95
CA SER A 559 8.58 13.13 -51.13
C SER A 559 9.12 11.94 -51.92
N MET A 560 8.35 10.84 -51.97
CA MET A 560 8.16 9.97 -53.14
C MET A 560 7.08 8.92 -52.85
N GLU A 561 6.10 8.84 -53.77
CA GLU A 561 5.07 7.78 -53.87
C GLU A 561 5.70 6.40 -54.16
N PRO A 562 4.90 5.30 -54.15
CA PRO A 562 4.36 4.86 -55.43
C PRO A 562 2.91 4.36 -55.43
N GLN A 563 2.45 4.16 -56.67
CA GLN A 563 1.10 4.03 -57.21
C GLN A 563 0.34 2.73 -56.91
N GLY A 564 -1.00 2.86 -56.90
CA GLY A 564 -1.88 2.11 -57.82
C GLY A 564 -2.75 0.99 -57.25
N ARG A 565 -4.09 1.16 -57.27
CA ARG A 565 -5.02 0.45 -58.18
C ARG A 565 -6.52 0.60 -57.83
N THR A 566 -7.27 0.86 -58.91
CA THR A 566 -8.63 0.39 -59.28
C THR A 566 -9.94 0.97 -58.70
N LYS A 567 -10.81 1.23 -59.68
CA LYS A 567 -12.15 1.83 -59.70
C LYS A 567 -13.27 0.87 -59.24
N ARG A 568 -14.39 1.43 -58.73
CA ARG A 568 -15.82 1.29 -59.17
C ARG A 568 -16.74 1.78 -58.03
N ARG A 569 -17.53 2.86 -58.15
CA ARG A 569 -18.80 3.17 -58.88
C ARG A 569 -20.11 2.76 -58.15
N PHE A 570 -20.96 3.78 -57.91
CA PHE A 570 -22.43 3.83 -57.63
C PHE A 570 -22.96 3.23 -56.30
N GLY A 571 -23.90 3.82 -55.55
CA GLY A 571 -24.67 5.06 -55.70
C GLY A 571 -25.78 5.21 -54.63
N LEU A 572 -26.24 6.46 -54.44
CA LEU A 572 -27.61 6.94 -54.15
C LEU A 572 -28.23 6.88 -52.72
N PHE A 573 -28.44 8.10 -52.18
CA PHE A 573 -29.56 8.66 -51.36
C PHE A 573 -29.99 7.96 -50.04
N ARG A 574 -30.20 8.63 -48.90
CA ARG A 574 -31.24 9.67 -48.67
C ARG A 574 -31.14 10.34 -47.27
N ARG A 575 -31.33 11.66 -47.24
CA ARG A 575 -31.89 12.61 -46.23
C ARG A 575 -31.58 12.55 -44.72
N MET A 576 -30.93 13.64 -44.27
CA MET A 576 -31.29 14.63 -43.23
C MET A 576 -31.93 14.20 -41.88
N ARG A 577 -31.23 14.57 -40.78
CA ARG A 577 -31.63 15.56 -39.75
C ARG A 577 -30.42 15.82 -38.83
N SER A 578 -29.81 17.01 -38.90
CA SER A 578 -29.98 18.11 -37.93
C SER A 578 -29.50 17.80 -36.50
N SER A 579 -28.27 18.21 -36.16
CA SER A 579 -28.00 19.25 -35.12
C SER A 579 -26.51 19.37 -34.79
N LYS A 580 -25.92 20.53 -35.14
CA LYS A 580 -24.74 21.23 -34.59
C LYS A 580 -23.45 20.43 -34.23
N PRO A 581 -22.29 20.73 -34.86
CA PRO A 581 -20.98 20.35 -34.35
C PRO A 581 -20.49 21.38 -33.31
N VAL A 582 -20.00 20.90 -32.17
CA VAL A 582 -19.09 21.68 -31.31
C VAL A 582 -17.70 21.59 -31.94
N SER A 583 -17.20 22.74 -32.36
CA SER A 583 -15.87 22.92 -32.93
C SER A 583 -14.79 22.76 -31.85
N TYR A 584 -13.89 21.80 -32.06
CA TYR A 584 -12.52 21.90 -31.54
C TYR A 584 -11.80 22.99 -32.33
N GLN A 585 -11.54 24.12 -31.68
CA GLN A 585 -10.51 25.06 -32.14
C GLN A 585 -9.29 24.91 -31.25
N SER A 586 -8.25 24.39 -31.88
CA SER A 586 -6.86 24.49 -31.46
C SER A 586 -6.34 25.89 -31.72
N SER A 587 -5.84 26.56 -30.69
CA SER A 587 -4.86 27.64 -30.82
C SER A 587 -4.04 27.71 -29.54
N ALA A 588 -2.73 27.56 -29.71
CA ALA A 588 -1.71 27.58 -28.69
C ALA A 588 -1.52 28.97 -28.08
N SER A 589 -1.31 29.04 -26.77
CA SER A 589 -0.40 29.99 -26.08
C SER A 589 -0.40 29.71 -24.57
N ASN A 590 0.63 29.00 -24.07
CA ASN A 590 1.50 29.55 -23.03
C ASN A 590 2.66 28.59 -22.69
N TYR A 591 3.80 29.26 -22.53
CA TYR A 591 5.16 28.77 -22.59
C TYR A 591 5.60 27.96 -21.37
N GLN A 592 6.50 26.99 -21.63
CA GLN A 592 7.52 26.54 -20.69
C GLN A 592 8.36 27.73 -20.21
N GLN A 593 8.52 27.90 -18.91
CA GLN A 593 9.65 28.63 -18.33
C GLN A 593 10.49 27.68 -17.49
N GLN A 594 11.62 27.29 -18.06
CA GLN A 594 12.81 26.85 -17.34
C GLN A 594 13.35 28.05 -16.57
N LEU A 595 13.56 27.90 -15.27
CA LEU A 595 14.31 28.85 -14.46
C LEU A 595 15.80 28.77 -14.84
N SER A 596 16.41 29.92 -15.13
CA SER A 596 17.83 30.02 -15.49
C SER A 596 18.71 30.13 -14.24
N GLU A 597 19.92 29.58 -14.29
CA GLU A 597 20.90 29.57 -13.18
C GLU A 597 21.33 30.99 -12.70
N ALA A 598 20.96 32.05 -13.41
CA ALA A 598 21.23 33.44 -13.03
C ALA A 598 20.22 34.06 -12.05
N GLU A 599 19.06 33.43 -11.80
CA GLU A 599 18.07 33.92 -10.82
C GLU A 599 18.31 33.37 -9.39
N ILE A 600 19.19 32.38 -9.24
CA ILE A 600 19.59 31.85 -7.92
C ILE A 600 20.65 32.74 -7.25
N HIS A 601 21.37 33.57 -8.01
CA HIS A 601 22.47 34.41 -7.50
C HIS A 601 22.08 35.85 -7.09
N ARG A 602 20.79 36.17 -6.97
CA ARG A 602 20.30 37.50 -6.50
C ARG A 602 19.65 37.51 -5.12
N LYS A 603 19.88 36.48 -4.28
CA LYS A 603 19.45 36.48 -2.86
C LYS A 603 20.58 36.67 -1.85
N TYR A 604 21.82 36.80 -2.30
CA TYR A 604 22.99 37.02 -1.45
C TYR A 604 23.90 38.09 -2.04
N THR A 605 23.48 39.36 -2.03
CA THR A 605 24.39 40.51 -2.14
C THR A 605 23.62 41.80 -1.91
N SER A 606 23.46 42.18 -0.64
CA SER A 606 23.30 43.57 -0.27
C SER A 606 23.75 43.75 1.17
N MET A 607 25.03 44.08 1.36
CA MET A 607 25.50 45.04 2.36
C MET A 607 27.02 45.21 2.19
N GLU A 608 27.41 46.43 1.85
CA GLU A 608 28.77 46.98 1.89
C GLU A 608 28.65 48.37 2.59
N PRO A 609 29.72 49.04 3.05
CA PRO A 609 30.69 48.69 4.10
C PRO A 609 30.90 49.85 5.13
N GLN A 610 31.55 49.61 6.29
CA GLN A 610 32.47 50.54 7.03
C GLN A 610 32.89 49.94 8.39
N GLU A 611 34.16 49.53 8.55
CA GLU A 611 35.28 50.19 9.28
C GLU A 611 35.43 49.72 10.75
N ARG A 612 36.43 48.86 11.06
CA ARG A 612 37.82 49.17 11.53
C ARG A 612 37.91 49.65 12.99
N ASN A 613 38.20 48.73 13.92
CA ASN A 613 39.48 48.68 14.69
C ASN A 613 39.51 47.54 15.73
N LYS A 614 40.69 46.89 15.82
CA LYS A 614 41.12 45.67 16.56
C LYS A 614 41.29 45.91 18.10
N PRO A 615 41.76 44.95 18.96
CA PRO A 615 42.17 43.54 18.78
C PRO A 615 41.70 42.49 19.83
N GLN A 616 41.80 41.22 19.42
CA GLN A 616 42.11 39.98 20.18
C GLN A 616 41.50 39.73 21.57
N ASN A 617 40.51 38.82 21.64
CA ASN A 617 40.47 37.75 22.64
C ASN A 617 39.59 36.57 22.18
N THR A 618 40.18 35.38 22.27
CA THR A 618 39.61 34.02 22.39
C THR A 618 38.18 33.73 21.89
N VAL A 619 38.11 32.90 20.84
CA VAL A 619 36.89 32.38 20.21
C VAL A 619 36.13 31.45 21.17
N ALA A 620 35.05 31.97 21.74
CA ALA A 620 33.95 31.16 22.28
C ALA A 620 32.66 31.56 21.54
N SER A 621 31.89 30.55 21.13
CA SER A 621 30.50 30.59 20.64
C SER A 621 30.21 31.14 19.24
N ALA A 622 30.13 30.24 18.24
CA ALA A 622 29.15 30.32 17.13
C ALA A 622 29.12 29.02 16.28
N VAL A 623 28.58 27.92 16.82
CA VAL A 623 27.92 26.88 16.00
C VAL A 623 26.66 26.43 16.72
N ARG A 624 25.51 27.03 16.35
CA ARG A 624 24.19 26.45 16.63
C ARG A 624 23.94 25.38 15.58
N LEU A 625 24.20 24.11 15.90
CA LEU A 625 23.64 22.97 15.17
C LEU A 625 22.36 22.53 15.89
N ASN A 626 21.24 23.08 15.44
CA ASN A 626 19.92 22.50 15.64
C ASN A 626 19.82 21.26 14.73
N ARG A 627 19.71 20.06 15.32
CA ARG A 627 18.84 18.93 14.91
C ARG A 627 19.22 17.65 15.68
N GLY A 628 18.76 17.56 16.93
CA GLY A 628 18.76 16.32 17.74
C GLY A 628 17.43 15.55 17.72
N ASP A 629 16.35 16.15 17.21
CA ASP A 629 15.01 15.56 17.35
C ASP A 629 14.65 14.54 16.27
N GLY A 630 15.33 14.56 15.12
CA GLY A 630 15.07 13.64 14.01
C GLY A 630 15.62 12.22 14.23
N VAL A 631 16.72 12.08 14.97
CA VAL A 631 17.37 10.78 15.20
C VAL A 631 16.79 10.07 16.43
N ASN A 632 16.42 10.82 17.47
CA ASN A 632 15.76 10.26 18.65
C ASN A 632 14.34 9.72 18.36
N LYS A 633 13.63 10.26 17.37
CA LYS A 633 12.30 9.77 16.99
C LYS A 633 12.38 8.40 16.28
N SER A 634 13.30 8.24 15.34
CA SER A 634 13.55 6.93 14.68
C SER A 634 14.08 5.86 15.62
N PHE A 635 14.74 6.23 16.73
CA PHE A 635 15.28 5.29 17.71
C PHE A 635 14.25 4.87 18.78
N ASN A 636 13.36 5.78 19.19
CA ASN A 636 12.25 5.45 20.11
C ASN A 636 11.13 4.63 19.43
N ASP A 637 10.97 4.74 18.11
CA ASP A 637 10.01 3.95 17.33
C ASP A 637 10.42 2.48 17.14
N MET A 638 11.63 2.07 17.59
CA MET A 638 12.08 0.67 17.63
C MET A 638 11.79 -0.05 18.97
N ARG A 639 11.01 0.59 19.86
CA ARG A 639 10.61 0.02 21.15
C ARG A 639 9.40 -0.90 20.95
N LEU A 640 9.61 -2.23 20.93
CA LEU A 640 8.51 -3.19 21.00
C LEU A 640 7.75 -3.01 22.34
N PRO A 641 6.40 -3.01 22.36
CA PRO A 641 5.66 -3.02 23.61
C PRO A 641 5.86 -4.35 24.35
N PRO A 642 5.88 -4.37 25.69
CA PRO A 642 6.01 -5.62 26.44
C PRO A 642 4.78 -6.50 26.21
N TYR A 643 5.02 -7.72 25.74
CA TYR A 643 4.01 -8.78 25.62
C TYR A 643 3.72 -9.34 27.02
N ALA A 644 2.51 -9.17 27.54
CA ALA A 644 2.03 -9.83 28.75
C ALA A 644 1.14 -11.02 28.35
N GLY A 645 1.72 -12.22 28.34
CA GLY A 645 1.01 -13.49 28.14
C GLY A 645 0.93 -14.31 29.45
N PRO A 646 -0.05 -15.22 29.60
CA PRO A 646 -0.59 -15.62 30.91
C PRO A 646 0.05 -16.86 31.57
N PHE A 647 1.29 -17.23 31.24
CA PHE A 647 1.92 -18.42 31.85
C PHE A 647 3.35 -18.11 32.30
N GLY A 648 3.50 -17.95 33.62
CA GLY A 648 4.81 -17.78 34.25
C GLY A 648 5.54 -19.12 34.38
N TRP A 649 6.47 -19.37 33.46
CA TRP A 649 7.60 -20.30 33.64
C TRP A 649 8.79 -19.75 32.82
N GLU A 650 9.87 -19.40 33.50
CA GLU A 650 11.15 -18.98 32.92
C GLU A 650 11.93 -20.21 32.47
N GLU A 651 11.96 -20.47 31.16
CA GLU A 651 13.06 -21.22 30.53
C GLU A 651 13.57 -20.43 29.33
N SER A 652 14.86 -20.12 29.40
CA SER A 652 15.60 -19.22 28.54
C SER A 652 15.83 -19.81 27.16
N PHE A 653 15.14 -19.27 26.15
CA PHE A 653 15.58 -19.34 24.76
C PHE A 653 16.09 -17.98 24.32
N GLY A 654 17.40 -17.91 24.10
CA GLY A 654 18.06 -16.83 23.39
C GLY A 654 17.66 -16.82 21.92
N GLY A 655 17.59 -15.62 21.36
CA GLY A 655 17.35 -15.39 19.93
C GLY A 655 16.34 -14.28 19.68
N GLY A 656 16.82 -13.04 19.55
CA GLY A 656 16.02 -11.94 18.98
C GLY A 656 15.97 -10.66 19.78
N GLY A 657 17.12 -10.05 20.07
CA GLY A 657 17.20 -8.67 20.55
C GLY A 657 18.66 -8.27 20.70
N SER A 658 19.07 -7.12 20.16
CA SER A 658 20.41 -6.57 20.42
C SER A 658 20.54 -6.32 21.93
N SER A 659 21.49 -6.98 22.59
CA SER A 659 21.69 -6.84 24.04
C SER A 659 22.04 -5.38 24.37
N HIS A 660 21.58 -4.91 25.53
CA HIS A 660 21.84 -3.57 26.04
C HIS A 660 23.35 -3.22 26.05
N GLU A 661 24.21 -4.22 26.26
CA GLU A 661 25.66 -4.08 26.27
C GLU A 661 26.25 -3.78 24.88
N MET A 662 25.73 -4.40 23.82
CA MET A 662 26.16 -4.13 22.44
C MET A 662 25.78 -2.70 21.99
N GLN A 663 24.63 -2.21 22.44
CA GLN A 663 24.19 -0.83 22.16
C GLN A 663 25.05 0.20 22.91
N GLN A 664 25.46 -0.10 24.15
CA GLN A 664 26.40 0.73 24.90
C GLN A 664 27.80 0.73 24.28
N LEU A 665 28.27 -0.42 23.77
CA LEU A 665 29.57 -0.52 23.12
C LEU A 665 29.63 0.30 21.83
N ALA A 666 28.58 0.19 20.99
CA ALA A 666 28.46 0.97 19.76
C ALA A 666 28.39 2.48 20.04
N SER A 667 27.68 2.88 21.08
CA SER A 667 27.58 4.29 21.50
C SER A 667 28.92 4.85 21.96
N ARG A 668 29.73 4.06 22.69
CA ARG A 668 31.09 4.46 23.12
C ARG A 668 32.06 4.55 21.95
N GLU A 669 32.02 3.62 21.01
CA GLU A 669 32.88 3.64 19.82
C GLU A 669 32.60 4.86 18.94
N ILE A 670 31.32 5.15 18.69
CA ILE A 670 30.91 6.32 17.92
C ILE A 670 31.35 7.62 18.63
N ALA A 671 31.22 7.67 19.95
CA ALA A 671 31.69 8.81 20.74
C ALA A 671 33.21 9.00 20.66
N ALA A 672 33.99 7.91 20.61
CA ALA A 672 35.45 7.96 20.48
C ALA A 672 35.93 8.46 19.10
N TYR A 673 35.22 8.14 18.02
CA TYR A 673 35.50 8.73 16.70
C TYR A 673 35.05 10.20 16.60
N GLN A 674 33.96 10.56 17.28
CA GLN A 674 33.45 11.94 17.29
C GLN A 674 34.25 12.87 18.21
N SER A 675 34.83 12.36 19.28
CA SER A 675 35.73 13.11 20.18
C SER A 675 37.14 13.28 19.62
N GLY A 676 37.47 12.58 18.53
CA GLY A 676 38.83 12.53 17.95
C GLY A 676 39.81 11.63 18.71
N GLU A 677 39.32 10.87 19.70
CA GLU A 677 40.10 9.90 20.48
C GLU A 677 40.47 8.67 19.63
N LYS A 678 39.67 8.35 18.60
CA LYS A 678 40.01 7.41 17.53
C LYS A 678 40.05 8.10 16.17
N LYS A 679 41.14 7.90 15.43
CA LYS A 679 41.30 8.39 14.05
C LYS A 679 40.77 7.36 13.06
N ILE A 680 39.99 7.81 12.07
CA ILE A 680 39.63 6.97 10.92
C ILE A 680 40.90 6.76 10.09
N MET A 681 41.37 5.52 10.01
CA MET A 681 42.53 5.17 9.19
C MET A 681 42.20 5.38 7.71
N THR A 682 43.14 6.00 7.01
CA THR A 682 43.09 6.06 5.55
C THR A 682 43.39 4.68 4.96
N GLU A 683 42.95 4.44 3.73
CA GLU A 683 43.15 3.17 3.03
C GLU A 683 44.64 2.76 2.97
N GLU A 684 45.55 3.74 2.90
CA GLU A 684 47.00 3.50 2.88
C GLU A 684 47.59 3.25 4.27
N GLU A 685 47.07 3.88 5.34
CA GLU A 685 47.45 3.55 6.72
C GLU A 685 47.01 2.12 7.09
N LEU A 686 45.82 1.71 6.63
CA LEU A 686 45.29 0.35 6.82
C LEU A 686 46.11 -0.70 6.06
N LYS A 687 46.52 -0.40 4.81
CA LYS A 687 47.37 -1.29 4.02
C LYS A 687 48.75 -1.47 4.66
N GLU A 688 49.35 -0.43 5.23
CA GLU A 688 50.68 -0.53 5.86
C GLU A 688 50.63 -1.24 7.22
N GLU A 689 49.55 -1.09 8.00
CA GLU A 689 49.33 -1.87 9.23
C GLU A 689 49.17 -3.37 8.95
N LEU A 690 48.45 -3.72 7.88
CA LEU A 690 48.27 -5.10 7.45
C LEU A 690 49.55 -5.70 6.85
N ARG A 691 50.43 -4.86 6.29
CA ARG A 691 51.73 -5.29 5.73
C ARG A 691 52.73 -5.74 6.80
N LEU A 692 52.64 -5.18 8.00
CA LEU A 692 53.51 -5.52 9.15
C LEU A 692 53.16 -6.86 9.81
N ARG A 693 52.00 -7.44 9.49
CA ARG A 693 51.56 -8.75 10.02
C ARG A 693 51.58 -9.79 8.91
N SER A 694 52.74 -10.39 8.68
CA SER A 694 52.90 -11.46 7.69
C SER A 694 52.04 -12.68 8.06
N LEU A 695 50.93 -12.87 7.35
CA LEU A 695 50.16 -14.11 7.35
C LEU A 695 50.25 -14.76 5.96
N PRO A 696 50.42 -16.09 5.87
CA PRO A 696 50.75 -16.76 4.62
C PRO A 696 49.60 -16.71 3.59
N PRO A 697 49.92 -16.65 2.28
CA PRO A 697 49.00 -16.28 1.21
C PRO A 697 48.10 -17.45 0.77
N SER A 698 47.19 -17.89 1.64
CA SER A 698 46.11 -18.83 1.26
C SER A 698 44.74 -18.54 1.88
N LYS A 699 44.63 -17.44 2.63
CA LYS A 699 43.36 -16.98 3.23
C LYS A 699 42.94 -15.55 2.85
N PHE A 700 43.81 -14.72 2.28
CA PHE A 700 43.46 -13.33 1.97
C PHE A 700 42.60 -13.17 0.69
N GLU A 701 42.82 -14.00 -0.33
CA GLU A 701 42.05 -13.94 -1.59
C GLU A 701 40.61 -14.49 -1.50
N ARG A 702 40.21 -15.07 -0.35
CA ARG A 702 38.82 -15.52 -0.15
C ARG A 702 37.92 -14.50 0.53
N THR A 703 38.45 -13.42 1.10
CA THR A 703 37.67 -12.55 1.99
C THR A 703 37.09 -11.32 1.28
N THR A 704 37.60 -10.92 0.12
CA THR A 704 37.08 -9.75 -0.60
C THR A 704 35.84 -10.02 -1.46
N ASN A 705 35.49 -11.28 -1.71
CA ASN A 705 34.26 -11.66 -2.46
C ASN A 705 33.15 -12.27 -1.58
N PHE A 706 33.25 -12.19 -0.24
CA PHE A 706 32.29 -12.82 0.67
C PHE A 706 31.62 -11.85 1.68
N ILE A 707 31.44 -10.57 1.31
CA ILE A 707 30.73 -9.58 2.14
C ILE A 707 29.26 -9.38 1.71
N GLY A 708 28.76 -10.16 0.74
CA GLY A 708 27.37 -10.07 0.28
C GLY A 708 26.36 -11.02 0.92
N ASN A 709 26.77 -12.15 1.50
CA ASN A 709 25.86 -13.30 1.70
C ASN A 709 25.92 -14.02 3.06
N PHE A 710 26.53 -13.46 4.11
CA PHE A 710 26.59 -14.14 5.43
C PHE A 710 26.22 -13.22 6.59
N TRP A 711 24.99 -12.69 6.60
CA TRP A 711 24.46 -11.95 7.75
C TRP A 711 23.54 -12.77 8.67
N HIS A 712 23.46 -14.10 8.49
CA HIS A 712 22.59 -14.95 9.31
C HIS A 712 23.22 -16.20 9.95
N GLU A 713 24.54 -16.44 9.82
CA GLU A 713 25.15 -17.69 10.35
C GLU A 713 26.43 -17.48 11.19
N THR A 714 26.64 -16.31 11.80
CA THR A 714 27.78 -16.08 12.71
C THR A 714 27.34 -15.57 14.08
N VAL A 715 26.35 -16.20 14.70
CA VAL A 715 26.13 -16.10 16.15
C VAL A 715 25.82 -17.47 16.71
N GLU A 716 26.75 -18.41 16.54
CA GLU A 716 26.91 -19.54 17.45
C GLU A 716 28.33 -20.08 17.23
N PHE A 717 29.08 -20.23 18.33
CA PHE A 717 30.51 -20.55 18.42
C PHE A 717 31.49 -19.41 18.09
N VAL A 718 31.89 -18.61 19.10
CA VAL A 718 33.27 -18.60 19.66
C VAL A 718 33.24 -18.15 21.14
N ASN A 719 34.00 -18.88 21.95
CA ASN A 719 34.30 -18.80 23.37
C ASN A 719 34.94 -17.45 23.84
N PRO A 720 34.76 -17.00 25.11
CA PRO A 720 34.91 -15.60 25.56
C PRO A 720 36.32 -15.02 25.79
N TYR A 721 37.41 -15.64 25.33
CA TYR A 721 38.75 -15.20 25.72
C TYR A 721 39.68 -15.00 24.53
N THR A 722 39.59 -13.83 23.88
CA THR A 722 40.73 -12.97 23.47
C THR A 722 40.22 -11.89 22.50
N PRO A 723 40.34 -10.59 22.81
CA PRO A 723 40.01 -9.54 21.86
C PRO A 723 41.20 -9.35 20.90
N PHE A 724 40.95 -9.45 19.60
CA PHE A 724 41.83 -8.87 18.58
C PHE A 724 41.03 -7.86 17.77
N ILE A 725 41.66 -6.69 17.63
CA ILE A 725 41.18 -5.34 17.26
C ILE A 725 40.52 -5.29 15.89
#